data_AF-A0A1J5UCP8-F1
#
_entry.id   AF-A0A1J5UCP8-F1
#
_cell.length_a   1.000
_cell.length_b   1.000
_cell.length_c   1.000
_cell.angle_alpha   90.00
_cell.angle_beta   90.00
_cell.angle_gamma   90.00
#
_symmetry.space_group_name_H-M   'P 1'
#
loop_
_entity.id
_entity.type
_entity.pdbx_description
1 polymer ?
#
loop_
_entity_poly.entity_id
_entity_poly.type
_entity_poly.pdbx_seq_one_letter_code
_entity_poly.pdbx_strand_id
1 'polypeptide(L)'
;MRHLLNSPEGFSRYFRLDAVENAHIVYQKNDIYHFGIICLSGGEDLLALLLEKLQNLPQSAPFSGVDKPFSDNLKLAKISNIFNQKAVTGFADIEQIDEGVFNKMVKGFHWGSTLDLQWLSPVRIKKTNVTQLKGEAKYCADADDLPVDKLFYHLYHNLTTLLNVPVNKEQINALIPTVDYQSQHCFWIENSAKNTQKNPTPCGGMLGKISINIHQPLDFSWQQILFLTQFIGIGNLYSYGWGRYQLSSKTPRAMPAKSLLSKALSDDNLKHALAHCQQRLKPDQQDTKIPTIEQLQINSANYQAPDLTTWHKTTSDGSLHLMATPPFFDRVLQRAVAQIITPALDKIFYQHSYGYRANHSRQQVMQRIKQEYRQGYRWVFESDVNDFFEVVDWGRIEQRLMGVFGNDLCIGLIMKWVRADLDFGKQHIQRTRGLPQGAPISPILANLILDDFDNDMQKAGFRLIRFADDFIVLAKDKETVEQAQIIAQNSLAEHGFELHPNKTKVIHQDEGYQYLGYLFLSDKVFSAKDKEAIADHEQALAKSLISNKPVQPLVEFQPKQHTNIPAPLSEQASTQKGSFIIINGNFTKLSTLSNHLQISQHDDLLKSLSWQQINAILIIGKHHISTSVLYNAMHKSVPIYFLSRFGNYQGELNAASHLIQHKDLHLKQAQYFSQKSNCLVLAQTLIHARAHSQLVVLRQKFKNQDLSISQIKHIEVLIKKIPNARTLAQVNGFEGKISA
;
A
#
# COMPACT_ATOMS: atom_id res chain seq x y z
N MET A 1 -32.91 -1.89 16.03
CA MET A 1 -32.21 -0.72 16.60
C MET A 1 -33.06 0.07 17.58
N ARG A 2 -34.14 0.77 17.18
CA ARG A 2 -35.03 1.46 18.15
C ARG A 2 -35.51 0.54 19.29
N HIS A 3 -35.91 -0.69 18.96
CA HIS A 3 -36.28 -1.70 19.96
C HIS A 3 -35.11 -2.19 20.82
N LEU A 4 -33.86 -2.24 20.31
CA LEU A 4 -32.68 -2.60 21.10
C LEU A 4 -32.43 -1.58 22.23
N LEU A 5 -32.91 -0.34 22.03
CA LEU A 5 -32.80 0.76 22.99
C LEU A 5 -34.07 0.97 23.82
N ASN A 6 -35.03 0.04 23.80
CA ASN A 6 -36.33 0.20 24.46
C ASN A 6 -37.15 1.42 23.96
N SER A 7 -37.03 1.75 22.68
CA SER A 7 -37.80 2.80 22.01
C SER A 7 -37.74 4.19 22.69
N PRO A 8 -36.54 4.75 22.88
CA PRO A 8 -36.37 5.99 23.63
C PRO A 8 -37.05 7.16 22.93
N GLU A 9 -37.54 8.13 23.70
CA GLU A 9 -38.04 9.39 23.17
C GLU A 9 -36.95 10.13 22.41
N GLY A 10 -37.31 10.80 21.32
CA GLY A 10 -36.34 11.51 20.48
C GLY A 10 -35.36 10.62 19.70
N PHE A 11 -35.55 9.29 19.61
CA PHE A 11 -34.70 8.42 18.79
C PHE A 11 -34.54 8.94 17.36
N SER A 12 -35.64 9.36 16.71
CA SER A 12 -35.63 9.94 15.37
C SER A 12 -35.13 11.39 15.32
N ARG A 13 -34.83 12.02 16.45
CA ARG A 13 -34.16 13.33 16.50
C ARG A 13 -32.65 13.14 16.46
N TYR A 14 -32.14 12.13 17.15
CA TYR A 14 -30.70 11.90 17.32
C TYR A 14 -30.11 10.89 16.33
N PHE A 15 -30.88 9.88 15.93
CA PHE A 15 -30.43 8.89 14.97
C PHE A 15 -31.04 9.08 13.60
N ARG A 16 -30.19 8.91 12.60
CA ARG A 16 -30.57 8.51 11.26
C ARG A 16 -29.98 7.15 10.99
N LEU A 17 -30.85 6.24 10.58
CA LEU A 17 -30.46 4.92 10.14
C LEU A 17 -30.38 4.96 8.63
N ASP A 18 -29.23 4.57 8.14
CA ASP A 18 -29.00 4.49 6.73
C ASP A 18 -29.09 3.02 6.31
N ALA A 19 -30.29 2.59 5.96
CA ALA A 19 -30.53 1.22 5.53
C ALA A 19 -30.07 1.08 4.08
N VAL A 20 -28.78 0.82 3.86
CA VAL A 20 -28.24 0.79 2.49
C VAL A 20 -28.18 -0.64 1.98
N GLU A 21 -28.80 -0.84 0.81
CA GLU A 21 -28.11 -1.10 -0.46
C GLU A 21 -28.96 -1.96 -1.39
N ASN A 22 -29.90 -2.75 -0.86
CA ASN A 22 -30.29 -3.97 -1.59
C ASN A 22 -31.77 -4.17 -1.87
N ALA A 23 -32.69 -3.42 -1.25
CA ALA A 23 -34.15 -3.70 -1.32
C ALA A 23 -34.56 -5.16 -0.98
N HIS A 24 -33.59 -5.97 -0.53
CA HIS A 24 -33.74 -7.39 -0.24
C HIS A 24 -34.33 -7.54 1.15
N ILE A 25 -35.38 -8.34 1.23
CA ILE A 25 -36.07 -8.69 2.47
C ILE A 25 -35.83 -10.15 2.89
N VAL A 26 -35.05 -10.90 2.09
CA VAL A 26 -34.71 -12.31 2.33
C VAL A 26 -33.20 -12.48 2.24
N TYR A 27 -32.61 -13.08 3.26
CA TYR A 27 -31.17 -13.32 3.39
C TYR A 27 -30.91 -14.82 3.60
N GLN A 28 -29.85 -15.35 3.00
CA GLN A 28 -29.37 -16.70 3.26
C GLN A 28 -28.38 -16.70 4.44
N LYS A 29 -28.20 -17.86 5.07
CA LYS A 29 -27.19 -18.02 6.14
C LYS A 29 -25.81 -17.59 5.62
N ASN A 30 -25.12 -16.75 6.40
CA ASN A 30 -23.84 -16.10 6.09
C ASN A 30 -23.90 -14.90 5.12
N ASP A 31 -25.07 -14.48 4.66
CA ASP A 31 -25.17 -13.19 3.98
C ASP A 31 -24.90 -12.06 4.98
N ILE A 32 -24.20 -11.02 4.51
CA ILE A 32 -23.83 -9.87 5.33
C ILE A 32 -24.80 -8.73 5.01
N TYR A 33 -25.53 -8.28 6.03
CA TYR A 33 -26.35 -7.09 5.97
C TYR A 33 -25.55 -5.88 6.49
N HIS A 34 -25.54 -4.79 5.72
CA HIS A 34 -24.87 -3.55 6.08
C HIS A 34 -25.91 -2.45 6.27
N PHE A 35 -25.66 -1.55 7.21
CA PHE A 35 -26.41 -0.32 7.38
C PHE A 35 -25.49 0.72 8.04
N GLY A 36 -25.73 1.99 7.74
CA GLY A 36 -25.08 3.11 8.41
C GLY A 36 -25.89 3.59 9.61
N ILE A 37 -25.19 4.15 10.59
CA ILE A 37 -25.80 4.88 11.70
C ILE A 37 -25.16 6.27 11.70
N ILE A 38 -25.98 7.30 11.57
CA ILE A 38 -25.56 8.69 11.76
C ILE A 38 -26.17 9.12 13.10
N CYS A 39 -25.31 9.46 14.04
CA CYS A 39 -25.69 10.04 15.32
C CYS A 39 -25.47 11.56 15.25
N LEU A 40 -26.50 12.32 15.55
CA LEU A 40 -26.45 13.78 15.67
C LEU A 40 -26.12 14.15 17.12
N SER A 41 -25.61 15.37 17.32
CA SER A 41 -25.27 15.89 18.64
C SER A 41 -26.45 15.79 19.61
N GLY A 42 -26.18 15.36 20.85
CA GLY A 42 -27.17 15.04 21.87
C GLY A 42 -27.64 13.58 21.88
N GLY A 43 -27.13 12.74 20.97
CA GLY A 43 -27.41 11.31 20.87
C GLY A 43 -26.33 10.37 21.41
N GLU A 44 -25.28 10.93 22.02
CA GLU A 44 -24.05 10.23 22.41
C GLU A 44 -24.31 9.06 23.35
N ASP A 45 -25.08 9.28 24.41
CA ASP A 45 -25.43 8.24 25.40
C ASP A 45 -26.24 7.09 24.78
N LEU A 46 -27.18 7.44 23.89
CA LEU A 46 -27.96 6.45 23.16
C LEU A 46 -27.09 5.67 22.16
N LEU A 47 -26.05 6.29 21.60
CA LEU A 47 -25.13 5.63 20.67
C LEU A 47 -24.24 4.65 21.45
N ALA A 48 -23.73 5.06 22.60
CA ALA A 48 -22.98 4.19 23.49
C ALA A 48 -23.79 2.94 23.87
N LEU A 49 -25.04 3.14 24.31
CA LEU A 49 -25.96 2.05 24.64
C LEU A 49 -26.24 1.16 23.42
N LEU A 50 -26.41 1.75 22.22
CA LEU A 50 -26.66 0.99 21.00
C LEU A 50 -25.49 0.09 20.63
N LEU A 51 -24.25 0.59 20.74
CA LEU A 51 -23.04 -0.17 20.45
C LEU A 51 -22.89 -1.36 21.40
N GLU A 52 -23.11 -1.13 22.69
CA GLU A 52 -23.10 -2.18 23.71
C GLU A 52 -24.13 -3.29 23.37
N LYS A 53 -25.36 -2.89 23.04
CA LYS A 53 -26.40 -3.84 22.64
C LYS A 53 -26.01 -4.58 21.36
N LEU A 54 -25.49 -3.90 20.34
CA LEU A 54 -25.10 -4.57 19.09
C LEU A 54 -23.98 -5.60 19.28
N GLN A 55 -23.00 -5.33 20.14
CA GLN A 55 -21.89 -6.24 20.41
C GLN A 55 -22.32 -7.50 21.17
N ASN A 56 -23.31 -7.35 22.05
CA ASN A 56 -23.87 -8.44 22.83
C ASN A 56 -24.95 -9.23 22.07
N LEU A 57 -25.04 -9.11 20.74
CA LEU A 57 -25.96 -9.93 19.94
C LEU A 57 -25.46 -11.38 19.84
N PRO A 58 -26.38 -12.37 19.91
CA PRO A 58 -27.84 -12.21 19.96
C PRO A 58 -28.43 -12.03 21.37
N GLN A 59 -27.65 -12.13 22.45
CA GLN A 59 -28.16 -12.13 23.82
C GLN A 59 -28.87 -10.83 24.23
N SER A 60 -28.47 -9.71 23.64
CA SER A 60 -29.07 -8.38 23.88
C SER A 60 -30.38 -8.14 23.11
N ALA A 61 -30.82 -9.09 22.29
CA ALA A 61 -32.02 -8.96 21.48
C ALA A 61 -33.28 -8.85 22.36
N PRO A 62 -34.16 -7.85 22.13
CA PRO A 62 -35.38 -7.70 22.91
C PRO A 62 -36.44 -8.77 22.59
N PHE A 63 -36.24 -9.59 21.55
CA PHE A 63 -37.22 -10.58 21.07
C PHE A 63 -36.52 -11.90 20.67
N SER A 64 -37.17 -13.04 20.96
CA SER A 64 -36.73 -14.38 20.56
C SER A 64 -37.44 -14.88 19.29
N GLY A 65 -36.78 -15.77 18.52
CA GLY A 65 -37.34 -16.42 17.33
C GLY A 65 -36.76 -15.95 15.99
N VAL A 66 -36.65 -16.86 15.02
CA VAL A 66 -35.91 -16.69 13.74
C VAL A 66 -36.50 -15.61 12.83
N ASP A 67 -37.77 -15.24 12.99
CA ASP A 67 -38.45 -14.22 12.18
C ASP A 67 -38.36 -12.81 12.77
N LYS A 68 -37.70 -12.64 13.93
CA LYS A 68 -37.57 -11.35 14.60
C LYS A 68 -36.25 -10.64 14.21
N PRO A 69 -36.23 -9.30 14.08
CA PRO A 69 -35.00 -8.56 13.82
C PRO A 69 -34.03 -8.66 14.99
N PHE A 70 -32.75 -8.92 14.71
CA PHE A 70 -31.64 -9.01 15.67
C PHE A 70 -31.74 -10.14 16.71
N SER A 71 -32.55 -11.18 16.48
CA SER A 71 -32.61 -12.36 17.37
C SER A 71 -31.46 -13.34 17.06
N ASP A 72 -31.59 -14.62 17.42
CA ASP A 72 -30.60 -15.68 17.18
C ASP A 72 -30.28 -15.95 15.70
N ASN A 73 -30.92 -15.23 14.78
CA ASN A 73 -30.71 -15.28 13.33
C ASN A 73 -29.59 -14.35 12.83
N LEU A 74 -29.07 -13.45 13.67
CA LEU A 74 -28.06 -12.45 13.31
C LEU A 74 -26.90 -12.42 14.30
N LYS A 75 -25.69 -12.21 13.79
CA LYS A 75 -24.50 -11.91 14.57
C LYS A 75 -23.87 -10.62 14.06
N LEU A 76 -23.37 -9.81 14.98
CA LEU A 76 -22.58 -8.65 14.61
C LEU A 76 -21.27 -9.11 13.97
N ALA A 77 -21.05 -8.73 12.71
CA ALA A 77 -19.81 -9.05 12.01
C ALA A 77 -18.72 -8.02 12.30
N LYS A 78 -19.03 -6.72 12.14
CA LYS A 78 -18.10 -5.61 12.35
C LYS A 78 -18.88 -4.30 12.48
N ILE A 79 -18.34 -3.36 13.25
CA ILE A 79 -18.70 -1.93 13.20
C ILE A 79 -17.43 -1.15 12.80
N SER A 80 -17.57 -0.15 11.94
CA SER A 80 -16.46 0.72 11.56
C SER A 80 -16.91 2.15 11.40
N ASN A 81 -16.01 3.08 11.71
CA ASN A 81 -16.22 4.51 11.49
C ASN A 81 -16.20 4.81 9.98
N ILE A 82 -17.19 5.53 9.49
CA ILE A 82 -17.40 5.77 8.05
C ILE A 82 -16.29 6.63 7.41
N PHE A 83 -15.68 7.53 8.18
CA PHE A 83 -14.65 8.46 7.71
C PHE A 83 -13.28 7.79 7.62
N ASN A 84 -12.85 7.10 8.69
CA ASN A 84 -11.49 6.55 8.81
C ASN A 84 -11.41 5.02 8.65
N GLN A 85 -12.55 4.33 8.56
CA GLN A 85 -12.68 2.86 8.43
C GLN A 85 -12.08 2.05 9.58
N LYS A 86 -11.67 2.69 10.69
CA LYS A 86 -11.21 2.02 11.91
C LYS A 86 -12.37 1.20 12.49
N ALA A 87 -12.03 0.03 13.04
CA ALA A 87 -13.00 -0.80 13.74
C ALA A 87 -13.48 -0.08 15.00
N VAL A 88 -14.77 -0.20 15.31
CA VAL A 88 -15.39 0.38 16.50
C VAL A 88 -15.82 -0.79 17.38
N THR A 89 -15.15 -0.94 18.51
CA THR A 89 -15.41 -1.95 19.55
C THR A 89 -16.04 -1.33 20.79
N GLY A 90 -16.26 -0.02 20.81
CA GLY A 90 -17.03 0.68 21.85
C GLY A 90 -17.16 2.16 21.54
N PHE A 91 -17.92 2.89 22.36
CA PHE A 91 -18.09 4.33 22.17
C PHE A 91 -16.76 5.10 22.25
N ALA A 92 -15.82 4.63 23.07
CA ALA A 92 -14.49 5.22 23.19
C ALA A 92 -13.65 5.17 21.90
N ASP A 93 -13.96 4.25 20.98
CA ASP A 93 -13.28 4.16 19.68
C ASP A 93 -13.83 5.16 18.65
N ILE A 94 -14.93 5.84 18.99
CA ILE A 94 -15.54 6.85 18.13
C ILE A 94 -14.81 8.18 18.37
N GLU A 95 -13.83 8.44 17.50
CA GLU A 95 -13.21 9.76 17.40
C GLU A 95 -14.26 10.82 17.05
N GLN A 96 -14.41 11.83 17.90
CA GLN A 96 -15.22 13.00 17.60
C GLN A 96 -14.53 13.79 16.47
N ILE A 97 -15.25 13.98 15.37
CA ILE A 97 -14.79 14.85 14.29
C ILE A 97 -15.29 16.25 14.61
N ASP A 98 -14.47 17.02 15.31
CA ASP A 98 -14.73 18.44 15.52
C ASP A 98 -14.51 19.25 14.22
N GLU A 99 -14.93 20.51 14.24
CA GLU A 99 -14.80 21.41 13.10
C GLU A 99 -13.34 21.57 12.63
N GLY A 100 -12.38 21.60 13.56
CA GLY A 100 -10.96 21.75 13.23
C GLY A 100 -10.40 20.54 12.48
N VAL A 101 -10.72 19.34 12.96
CA VAL A 101 -10.34 18.06 12.33
C VAL A 101 -11.04 17.92 10.98
N PHE A 102 -12.33 18.21 10.89
CA PHE A 102 -13.08 18.17 9.65
C PHE A 102 -12.49 19.13 8.61
N ASN A 103 -12.22 20.37 9.01
CA ASN A 103 -11.63 21.38 8.14
C ASN A 103 -10.25 20.96 7.63
N LYS A 104 -9.43 20.29 8.46
CA LYS A 104 -8.15 19.71 8.02
C LYS A 104 -8.36 18.60 6.99
N MET A 105 -9.36 17.73 7.16
CA MET A 105 -9.68 16.69 6.18
C MET A 105 -10.11 17.29 4.84
N VAL A 106 -10.98 18.30 4.86
CA VAL A 106 -11.44 19.02 3.67
C VAL A 106 -10.28 19.73 2.97
N LYS A 107 -9.41 20.44 3.72
CA LYS A 107 -8.21 21.09 3.17
C LYS A 107 -7.17 20.11 2.63
N GLY A 108 -7.11 18.91 3.20
CA GLY A 108 -6.24 17.83 2.72
C GLY A 108 -6.73 17.16 1.43
N PHE A 109 -7.97 17.39 1.03
CA PHE A 109 -8.49 16.94 -0.26
C PHE A 109 -7.98 17.85 -1.39
N HIS A 110 -7.60 17.26 -2.52
CA HIS A 110 -7.11 18.01 -3.67
C HIS A 110 -8.27 18.58 -4.50
N TRP A 111 -8.60 19.85 -4.26
CA TRP A 111 -9.60 20.61 -5.01
C TRP A 111 -9.00 21.13 -6.32
N GLY A 112 -9.02 20.30 -7.36
CA GLY A 112 -8.59 20.67 -8.71
C GLY A 112 -9.68 21.39 -9.52
N SER A 113 -9.36 21.79 -10.75
CA SER A 113 -10.30 22.39 -11.72
C SER A 113 -11.33 21.39 -12.27
N THR A 114 -11.14 20.09 -12.03
CA THR A 114 -12.09 19.03 -12.37
C THR A 114 -12.24 18.09 -11.18
N LEU A 115 -13.48 17.83 -10.78
CA LEU A 115 -13.84 16.85 -9.75
C LEU A 115 -14.64 15.72 -10.35
N ASP A 116 -14.17 14.48 -10.15
CA ASP A 116 -14.94 13.32 -10.56
C ASP A 116 -15.82 12.83 -9.39
N LEU A 117 -17.12 12.70 -9.63
CA LEU A 117 -18.09 12.11 -8.70
C LEU A 117 -18.52 10.75 -9.24
N GLN A 118 -18.29 9.70 -8.45
CA GLN A 118 -18.73 8.34 -8.75
C GLN A 118 -19.86 7.92 -7.81
N TRP A 119 -21.04 7.62 -8.34
CA TRP A 119 -22.17 7.12 -7.57
C TRP A 119 -21.86 5.71 -7.00
N LEU A 120 -21.94 5.58 -5.68
CA LEU A 120 -21.81 4.33 -4.95
C LEU A 120 -23.17 3.66 -4.74
N SER A 121 -24.26 4.44 -4.77
CA SER A 121 -25.62 3.94 -4.70
C SER A 121 -26.55 4.70 -5.66
N PRO A 122 -27.64 4.07 -6.16
CA PRO A 122 -28.50 4.68 -7.17
C PRO A 122 -29.03 6.04 -6.71
N VAL A 123 -28.91 7.07 -7.54
CA VAL A 123 -29.34 8.44 -7.24
C VAL A 123 -30.62 8.80 -8.01
N ARG A 124 -31.55 9.49 -7.34
CA ARG A 124 -32.78 10.01 -7.95
C ARG A 124 -32.81 11.53 -7.93
N ILE A 125 -32.26 12.15 -8.97
CA ILE A 125 -32.32 13.59 -9.22
C ILE A 125 -33.36 13.84 -10.31
N LYS A 126 -34.21 14.87 -10.15
CA LYS A 126 -35.28 15.17 -11.10
C LYS A 126 -34.74 15.89 -12.34
N LYS A 127 -35.22 15.54 -13.54
CA LYS A 127 -34.92 16.27 -14.78
C LYS A 127 -35.47 17.70 -14.74
N THR A 128 -35.01 18.57 -15.64
CA THR A 128 -35.62 19.91 -15.85
C THR A 128 -37.03 19.76 -16.45
N ASN A 129 -37.99 20.60 -16.04
CA ASN A 129 -39.38 20.62 -16.56
C ASN A 129 -40.18 19.30 -16.46
N VAL A 130 -40.25 18.71 -15.27
CA VAL A 130 -40.93 17.43 -14.98
C VAL A 130 -42.47 17.47 -14.90
N THR A 131 -43.13 18.59 -15.20
CA THR A 131 -44.58 18.78 -14.99
C THR A 131 -45.46 17.80 -15.78
N GLN A 132 -44.96 17.22 -16.87
CA GLN A 132 -45.69 16.25 -17.70
C GLN A 132 -45.21 14.79 -17.51
N LEU A 133 -44.14 14.55 -16.75
CA LEU A 133 -43.51 13.23 -16.61
C LEU A 133 -44.03 12.50 -15.35
N LYS A 134 -44.48 11.25 -15.52
CA LYS A 134 -44.97 10.38 -14.43
C LYS A 134 -43.99 9.26 -14.11
N GLY A 135 -44.06 8.72 -12.90
CA GLY A 135 -43.27 7.55 -12.49
C GLY A 135 -41.76 7.81 -12.45
N GLU A 136 -40.96 6.88 -12.98
CA GLU A 136 -39.49 6.97 -13.02
C GLU A 136 -38.97 7.93 -14.08
N ALA A 137 -39.76 8.22 -15.12
CA ALA A 137 -39.37 9.09 -16.24
C ALA A 137 -39.03 10.53 -15.82
N LYS A 138 -39.46 10.95 -14.63
CA LYS A 138 -39.13 12.28 -14.06
C LYS A 138 -37.71 12.39 -13.51
N TYR A 139 -36.99 11.27 -13.37
CA TYR A 139 -35.62 11.25 -12.84
C TYR A 139 -34.60 11.12 -13.97
N CYS A 140 -33.38 11.60 -13.71
CA CYS A 140 -32.27 11.51 -14.66
C CYS A 140 -31.90 10.04 -14.87
N ALA A 141 -31.84 9.60 -16.12
CA ALA A 141 -31.48 8.23 -16.46
C ALA A 141 -29.99 8.09 -16.83
N ASP A 142 -29.41 9.16 -17.36
CA ASP A 142 -27.99 9.27 -17.71
C ASP A 142 -27.44 10.65 -17.35
N ALA A 143 -26.17 10.89 -17.71
CA ALA A 143 -25.50 12.14 -17.40
C ALA A 143 -26.02 13.31 -18.25
N ASP A 144 -26.54 13.08 -19.46
CA ASP A 144 -27.08 14.15 -20.32
C ASP A 144 -28.37 14.72 -19.73
N ASP A 145 -29.10 13.90 -18.95
CA ASP A 145 -30.31 14.31 -18.24
C ASP A 145 -30.06 15.14 -16.97
N LEU A 146 -28.82 15.21 -16.45
CA LEU A 146 -28.51 15.71 -15.11
C LEU A 146 -28.36 17.25 -15.06
N PRO A 147 -29.30 17.99 -14.45
CA PRO A 147 -29.15 19.43 -14.27
C PRO A 147 -28.26 19.73 -13.05
N VAL A 148 -27.12 20.37 -13.28
CA VAL A 148 -26.07 20.59 -12.26
C VAL A 148 -26.54 21.45 -11.11
N ASP A 149 -27.38 22.47 -11.38
CA ASP A 149 -28.02 23.27 -10.33
C ASP A 149 -28.80 22.39 -9.34
N LYS A 150 -29.52 21.38 -9.84
CA LYS A 150 -30.26 20.48 -8.96
C LYS A 150 -29.35 19.54 -8.19
N LEU A 151 -28.20 19.15 -8.75
CA LEU A 151 -27.20 18.39 -8.02
C LEU A 151 -26.78 19.17 -6.76
N PHE A 152 -26.32 20.42 -6.92
CA PHE A 152 -25.87 21.27 -5.80
C PHE A 152 -27.00 21.63 -4.84
N TYR A 153 -28.21 21.87 -5.35
CA TYR A 153 -29.40 22.02 -4.52
C TYR A 153 -29.62 20.79 -3.63
N HIS A 154 -29.53 19.58 -4.20
CA HIS A 154 -29.67 18.34 -3.45
C HIS A 154 -28.57 18.16 -2.40
N LEU A 155 -27.32 18.56 -2.67
CA LEU A 155 -26.25 18.54 -1.65
C LEU A 155 -26.64 19.36 -0.42
N TYR A 156 -27.03 20.62 -0.65
CA TYR A 156 -27.35 21.56 0.40
C TYR A 156 -28.63 21.16 1.16
N HIS A 157 -29.70 20.86 0.41
CA HIS A 157 -31.01 20.54 0.96
C HIS A 157 -30.99 19.28 1.85
N ASN A 158 -30.21 18.27 1.49
CA ASN A 158 -30.12 17.05 2.30
C ASN A 158 -29.39 17.31 3.62
N LEU A 159 -28.34 18.13 3.61
CA LEU A 159 -27.64 18.50 4.84
C LEU A 159 -28.55 19.27 5.80
N THR A 160 -29.29 20.26 5.31
CA THR A 160 -30.20 21.03 6.15
C THR A 160 -31.37 20.21 6.66
N THR A 161 -31.87 19.27 5.85
CA THR A 161 -32.92 18.33 6.28
C THR A 161 -32.39 17.36 7.34
N LEU A 162 -31.14 16.88 7.22
CA LEU A 162 -30.49 16.08 8.25
C LEU A 162 -30.41 16.83 9.58
N LEU A 163 -30.06 18.11 9.53
CA LEU A 163 -29.92 18.98 10.70
C LEU A 163 -31.26 19.56 11.21
N ASN A 164 -32.38 19.26 10.55
CA ASN A 164 -33.71 19.85 10.80
C ASN A 164 -33.71 21.40 10.77
N VAL A 165 -32.90 22.00 9.88
CA VAL A 165 -32.82 23.45 9.68
C VAL A 165 -33.78 23.86 8.55
N PRO A 166 -34.70 24.82 8.77
CA PRO A 166 -35.57 25.32 7.72
C PRO A 166 -34.77 26.09 6.67
N VAL A 167 -35.13 25.95 5.39
CA VAL A 167 -34.42 26.63 4.30
C VAL A 167 -35.37 27.14 3.24
N ASN A 168 -35.06 28.32 2.71
CA ASN A 168 -35.73 28.88 1.53
C ASN A 168 -35.02 28.43 0.24
N LYS A 169 -35.78 27.84 -0.68
CA LYS A 169 -35.29 27.36 -1.98
C LYS A 169 -34.63 28.46 -2.83
N GLU A 170 -35.15 29.68 -2.80
CA GLU A 170 -34.59 30.81 -3.57
C GLU A 170 -33.20 31.21 -3.07
N GLN A 171 -33.01 31.18 -1.74
CA GLN A 171 -31.71 31.46 -1.13
C GLN A 171 -30.68 30.38 -1.46
N ILE A 172 -31.06 29.10 -1.47
CA ILE A 172 -30.16 28.01 -1.87
C ILE A 172 -29.72 28.20 -3.32
N ASN A 173 -30.67 28.47 -4.22
CA ASN A 173 -30.37 28.61 -5.64
C ASN A 173 -29.40 29.77 -5.92
N ALA A 174 -29.47 30.85 -5.16
CA ALA A 174 -28.55 31.98 -5.27
C ALA A 174 -27.11 31.65 -4.82
N LEU A 175 -26.91 30.60 -4.00
CA LEU A 175 -25.60 30.20 -3.48
C LEU A 175 -24.92 29.13 -4.34
N ILE A 176 -25.60 28.54 -5.32
CA ILE A 176 -25.07 27.45 -6.13
C ILE A 176 -23.91 27.97 -6.99
N PRO A 177 -22.73 27.32 -6.95
CA PRO A 177 -21.59 27.74 -7.75
C PRO A 177 -21.86 27.51 -9.23
N THR A 178 -21.34 28.40 -10.08
CA THR A 178 -21.40 28.20 -11.54
C THR A 178 -20.35 27.17 -11.95
N VAL A 179 -20.82 26.00 -12.36
CA VAL A 179 -19.98 24.86 -12.76
C VAL A 179 -20.55 24.18 -13.99
N ASP A 180 -19.67 23.69 -14.86
CA ASP A 180 -20.04 22.81 -15.97
C ASP A 180 -19.73 21.36 -15.61
N TYR A 181 -20.17 20.41 -16.43
CA TYR A 181 -19.80 19.01 -16.27
C TYR A 181 -19.57 18.33 -17.60
N GLN A 182 -18.69 17.34 -17.60
CA GLN A 182 -18.45 16.44 -18.71
C GLN A 182 -18.96 15.04 -18.35
N SER A 183 -19.78 14.50 -19.24
CA SER A 183 -20.30 13.14 -19.14
C SER A 183 -19.18 12.13 -19.38
N GLN A 184 -18.97 11.21 -18.42
CA GLN A 184 -18.11 10.04 -18.62
C GLN A 184 -18.96 8.79 -18.85
N HIS A 185 -19.79 8.41 -17.88
CA HIS A 185 -20.63 7.22 -18.00
C HIS A 185 -21.68 7.16 -16.87
N CYS A 186 -22.96 7.44 -17.16
CA CYS A 186 -24.06 7.25 -16.21
C CYS A 186 -25.20 6.43 -16.82
N PHE A 187 -25.89 5.64 -16.01
CA PHE A 187 -26.97 4.75 -16.45
C PHE A 187 -27.97 4.49 -15.32
N TRP A 188 -29.22 4.23 -15.70
CA TRP A 188 -30.28 3.85 -14.76
C TRP A 188 -30.18 2.37 -14.39
N ILE A 189 -30.20 2.07 -13.09
CA ILE A 189 -30.47 0.72 -12.59
C ILE A 189 -31.93 0.64 -12.18
N GLU A 190 -32.65 -0.32 -12.72
CA GLU A 190 -33.96 -0.71 -12.18
C GLU A 190 -33.77 -1.70 -11.04
N ASN A 191 -34.17 -1.28 -9.84
CA ASN A 191 -34.36 -2.17 -8.70
C ASN A 191 -35.84 -2.12 -8.29
N SER A 192 -36.35 -3.19 -7.70
CA SER A 192 -37.70 -3.19 -7.13
C SER A 192 -37.69 -3.78 -5.72
N ALA A 193 -38.26 -3.05 -4.77
CA ALA A 193 -38.52 -3.58 -3.42
C ALA A 193 -39.96 -4.06 -3.34
N LYS A 194 -40.26 -5.06 -2.50
CA LYS A 194 -41.66 -5.38 -2.18
C LYS A 194 -42.11 -4.50 -1.03
N ASN A 195 -43.20 -3.74 -1.20
CA ASN A 195 -43.79 -3.00 -0.09
C ASN A 195 -44.47 -3.96 0.90
N THR A 196 -45.02 -3.41 1.99
CA THR A 196 -45.75 -4.16 3.02
C THR A 196 -46.95 -4.95 2.48
N GLN A 197 -47.47 -4.59 1.30
CA GLN A 197 -48.53 -5.28 0.58
C GLN A 197 -47.99 -6.27 -0.49
N LYS A 198 -46.68 -6.56 -0.49
CA LYS A 198 -45.95 -7.41 -1.45
C LYS A 198 -45.94 -6.92 -2.90
N ASN A 199 -46.44 -5.73 -3.18
CA ASN A 199 -46.39 -5.13 -4.51
C ASN A 199 -44.97 -4.61 -4.82
N PRO A 200 -44.47 -4.81 -6.05
CA PRO A 200 -43.19 -4.25 -6.47
C PRO A 200 -43.27 -2.72 -6.46
N THR A 201 -42.42 -2.10 -5.66
CA THR A 201 -42.22 -0.67 -5.59
C THR A 201 -40.94 -0.34 -6.34
N PRO A 202 -41.02 0.52 -7.37
CA PRO A 202 -39.86 0.88 -8.17
C PRO A 202 -38.82 1.59 -7.30
N CYS A 203 -37.66 0.96 -7.22
CA CYS A 203 -36.53 1.34 -6.41
C CYS A 203 -35.25 1.57 -7.24
N GLY A 204 -35.39 1.96 -8.51
CA GLY A 204 -34.26 2.28 -9.38
C GLY A 204 -33.66 3.67 -9.20
N GLY A 205 -32.51 3.93 -9.82
CA GLY A 205 -31.83 5.22 -9.80
C GLY A 205 -30.64 5.26 -10.74
N MET A 206 -30.11 6.45 -10.99
CA MET A 206 -28.91 6.64 -11.81
C MET A 206 -27.66 6.21 -11.04
N LEU A 207 -26.76 5.48 -11.69
CA LEU A 207 -25.42 5.16 -11.24
C LEU A 207 -24.39 5.60 -12.28
N GLY A 208 -23.10 5.49 -11.91
CA GLY A 208 -21.99 5.78 -12.80
C GLY A 208 -21.14 6.96 -12.31
N LYS A 209 -20.51 7.66 -13.24
CA LYS A 209 -19.52 8.70 -12.96
C LYS A 209 -19.79 9.96 -13.78
N ILE A 210 -19.68 11.12 -13.13
CA ILE A 210 -19.71 12.45 -13.74
C ILE A 210 -18.42 13.19 -13.40
N SER A 211 -17.96 14.07 -14.29
CA SER A 211 -16.85 14.99 -14.03
C SER A 211 -17.38 16.41 -13.99
N ILE A 212 -17.25 17.10 -12.87
CA ILE A 212 -17.63 18.50 -12.72
C ILE A 212 -16.41 19.38 -12.99
N ASN A 213 -16.54 20.31 -13.93
CA ASN A 213 -15.54 21.33 -14.22
C ASN A 213 -15.83 22.58 -13.39
N ILE A 214 -14.84 22.95 -12.58
CA ILE A 214 -14.89 24.09 -11.66
C ILE A 214 -14.19 25.26 -12.33
N HIS A 215 -14.96 26.22 -12.82
CA HIS A 215 -14.44 27.41 -13.49
C HIS A 215 -13.83 28.43 -12.53
N GLN A 216 -14.35 28.48 -11.30
CA GLN A 216 -13.85 29.32 -10.22
C GLN A 216 -13.67 28.46 -8.96
N PRO A 217 -12.59 28.62 -8.19
CA PRO A 217 -12.36 27.82 -6.98
C PRO A 217 -13.61 27.80 -6.10
N LEU A 218 -14.07 26.60 -5.75
CA LEU A 218 -15.22 26.45 -4.87
C LEU A 218 -14.93 27.08 -3.51
N ASP A 219 -15.87 27.88 -3.01
CA ASP A 219 -15.82 28.39 -1.65
C ASP A 219 -15.67 27.25 -0.64
N PHE A 220 -14.99 27.53 0.47
CA PHE A 220 -14.68 26.52 1.47
C PHE A 220 -15.94 25.83 2.03
N SER A 221 -17.06 26.55 2.14
CA SER A 221 -18.35 25.99 2.54
C SER A 221 -18.88 24.95 1.55
N TRP A 222 -18.72 25.18 0.24
CA TRP A 222 -19.09 24.19 -0.77
C TRP A 222 -18.15 22.99 -0.79
N GLN A 223 -16.86 23.20 -0.52
CA GLN A 223 -15.90 22.11 -0.33
C GLN A 223 -16.30 21.23 0.86
N GLN A 224 -16.67 21.83 1.99
CA GLN A 224 -17.17 21.13 3.18
C GLN A 224 -18.45 20.33 2.88
N ILE A 225 -19.43 20.96 2.22
CA ILE A 225 -20.70 20.31 1.86
C ILE A 225 -20.43 19.12 0.94
N LEU A 226 -19.74 19.33 -0.19
CA LEU A 226 -19.39 18.28 -1.14
C LEU A 226 -18.63 17.13 -0.49
N PHE A 227 -17.73 17.44 0.45
CA PHE A 227 -16.97 16.43 1.14
C PHE A 227 -17.85 15.60 2.09
N LEU A 228 -18.70 16.26 2.88
CA LEU A 228 -19.57 15.65 3.88
C LEU A 228 -20.68 14.79 3.23
N THR A 229 -21.31 15.28 2.16
CA THR A 229 -22.47 14.63 1.54
C THR A 229 -22.12 13.33 0.80
N GLN A 230 -20.84 13.04 0.55
CA GLN A 230 -20.38 11.72 0.10
C GLN A 230 -20.82 10.60 1.05
N PHE A 231 -20.84 10.89 2.36
CA PHE A 231 -21.14 9.92 3.41
C PHE A 231 -22.64 9.82 3.72
N ILE A 232 -23.37 10.91 3.50
CA ILE A 232 -24.79 11.04 3.85
C ILE A 232 -25.70 10.65 2.67
N GLY A 233 -25.23 10.84 1.43
CA GLY A 233 -26.03 10.62 0.22
C GLY A 233 -26.96 11.78 -0.13
N ILE A 234 -27.37 11.86 -1.40
CA ILE A 234 -28.01 13.07 -1.96
C ILE A 234 -29.31 12.85 -2.77
N GLY A 235 -29.82 11.62 -2.87
CA GLY A 235 -31.00 11.32 -3.67
C GLY A 235 -32.34 11.68 -3.00
N ASN A 236 -33.45 11.79 -3.76
CA ASN A 236 -34.82 12.02 -3.22
C ASN A 236 -35.34 10.95 -2.24
N LEU A 237 -34.63 9.83 -2.09
CA LEU A 237 -34.92 8.73 -1.16
C LEU A 237 -33.72 8.47 -0.25
N TYR A 238 -33.07 9.53 0.22
CA TYR A 238 -31.88 9.46 1.09
C TYR A 238 -32.11 8.68 2.39
N SER A 239 -33.36 8.53 2.86
CA SER A 239 -33.72 7.64 3.98
C SER A 239 -33.42 6.15 3.72
N TYR A 240 -33.15 5.78 2.46
CA TYR A 240 -32.74 4.43 2.01
C TYR A 240 -31.26 4.38 1.59
N GLY A 241 -30.47 5.42 1.85
CA GLY A 241 -29.02 5.46 1.56
C GLY A 241 -28.64 5.70 0.12
N TRP A 242 -29.53 6.33 -0.62
CA TRP A 242 -29.43 6.50 -2.07
C TRP A 242 -28.78 7.81 -2.46
N GLY A 243 -27.99 7.75 -3.53
CA GLY A 243 -27.18 8.87 -3.99
C GLY A 243 -25.93 9.09 -3.17
N ARG A 244 -25.35 8.05 -2.56
CA ARG A 244 -23.96 8.13 -2.08
C ARG A 244 -23.04 8.23 -3.28
N TYR A 245 -21.98 8.99 -3.12
CA TYR A 245 -20.96 9.11 -4.14
C TYR A 245 -19.60 9.24 -3.49
N GLN A 246 -18.59 9.00 -4.30
CA GLN A 246 -17.20 9.20 -3.95
C GLN A 246 -16.62 10.28 -4.85
N LEU A 247 -15.94 11.25 -4.24
CA LEU A 247 -15.06 12.17 -4.94
C LEU A 247 -13.76 11.43 -5.25
N SER A 248 -13.48 11.23 -6.53
CA SER A 248 -12.17 10.82 -7.00
C SER A 248 -11.41 12.05 -7.47
N SER A 249 -10.37 12.46 -6.74
CA SER A 249 -9.31 13.24 -7.37
C SER A 249 -8.50 12.32 -8.29
N LYS A 250 -7.95 12.82 -9.40
CA LYS A 250 -6.98 12.08 -10.24
C LYS A 250 -5.69 11.66 -9.51
N THR A 251 -5.61 11.92 -8.20
CA THR A 251 -4.62 11.43 -7.26
C THR A 251 -5.23 10.38 -6.32
N PRO A 252 -4.52 9.28 -6.02
CA PRO A 252 -5.00 8.26 -5.08
C PRO A 252 -5.36 8.93 -3.75
N ARG A 253 -6.44 8.45 -3.12
CA ARG A 253 -6.93 8.89 -1.81
C ARG A 253 -5.74 9.21 -0.89
N ALA A 254 -5.57 10.48 -0.53
CA ALA A 254 -4.76 10.84 0.62
C ALA A 254 -5.49 10.27 1.84
N MET A 255 -5.15 9.03 2.21
CA MET A 255 -5.49 8.54 3.53
C MET A 255 -4.76 9.40 4.56
N PRO A 256 -5.30 9.58 5.79
CA PRO A 256 -4.54 10.18 6.87
C PRO A 256 -3.16 9.53 6.89
N ALA A 257 -2.09 10.33 6.97
CA ALA A 257 -0.75 9.81 7.10
C ALA A 257 -0.71 8.92 8.34
N LYS A 258 -0.81 7.60 8.12
CA LYS A 258 -0.57 6.61 9.18
C LYS A 258 0.82 6.91 9.71
N SER A 259 0.92 7.23 10.99
CA SER A 259 2.21 7.46 11.63
C SER A 259 3.13 6.29 11.32
N LEU A 260 4.43 6.56 11.23
CA LEU A 260 5.44 5.53 11.02
C LEU A 260 5.32 4.46 12.10
N LEU A 261 4.99 4.86 13.33
CA LEU A 261 4.69 3.93 14.41
C LEU A 261 3.51 3.00 14.08
N SER A 262 2.38 3.53 13.59
CA SER A 262 1.21 2.70 13.25
C SER A 262 1.49 1.74 12.08
N LYS A 263 2.37 2.13 11.14
CA LYS A 263 2.84 1.23 10.09
C LYS A 263 3.77 0.15 10.66
N ALA A 264 4.65 0.54 11.58
CA ALA A 264 5.60 -0.37 12.22
C ALA A 264 4.89 -1.45 13.04
N LEU A 265 3.82 -1.07 13.75
CA LEU A 265 3.02 -1.97 14.57
C LEU A 265 1.87 -2.68 13.81
N SER A 266 1.85 -2.60 12.48
CA SER A 266 0.88 -3.38 11.70
C SER A 266 1.20 -4.88 11.78
N ASP A 267 0.17 -5.72 11.87
CA ASP A 267 0.33 -7.18 12.03
C ASP A 267 1.25 -7.81 11.00
N ASP A 268 1.13 -7.40 9.73
CA ASP A 268 1.96 -7.94 8.66
C ASP A 268 3.43 -7.56 8.86
N ASN A 269 3.72 -6.31 9.22
CA ASN A 269 5.09 -5.87 9.48
C ASN A 269 5.69 -6.54 10.73
N LEU A 270 4.89 -6.70 11.79
CA LEU A 270 5.29 -7.41 13.01
C LEU A 270 5.57 -8.89 12.74
N LYS A 271 4.76 -9.57 11.92
CA LYS A 271 5.03 -10.96 11.48
C LYS A 271 6.35 -11.07 10.73
N HIS A 272 6.62 -10.14 9.81
CA HIS A 272 7.89 -10.11 9.09
C HIS A 272 9.08 -9.87 10.02
N ALA A 273 8.97 -8.92 10.95
CA ALA A 273 10.01 -8.63 11.93
C ALA A 273 10.28 -9.84 12.85
N LEU A 274 9.21 -10.48 13.33
CA LEU A 274 9.29 -11.67 14.18
C LEU A 274 9.98 -12.83 13.47
N ALA A 275 9.55 -13.16 12.24
CA ALA A 275 10.15 -14.23 11.44
C ALA A 275 11.65 -13.97 11.18
N HIS A 276 12.02 -12.72 10.90
CA HIS A 276 13.41 -12.33 10.69
C HIS A 276 14.28 -12.50 11.95
N CYS A 277 13.74 -12.16 13.13
CA CYS A 277 14.44 -12.33 14.40
C CYS A 277 14.55 -13.82 14.79
N GLN A 278 13.51 -14.61 14.53
CA GLN A 278 13.51 -16.06 14.80
C GLN A 278 14.57 -16.82 13.98
N GLN A 279 14.73 -16.50 12.70
CA GLN A 279 15.74 -17.14 11.84
C GLN A 279 17.18 -16.92 12.29
N ARG A 280 17.42 -15.94 13.17
CA ARG A 280 18.73 -15.60 13.72
C ARG A 280 18.96 -16.11 15.14
N LEU A 281 17.98 -16.79 15.74
CA LEU A 281 18.19 -17.46 17.03
C LEU A 281 19.18 -18.61 16.83
N LYS A 282 20.19 -18.66 17.70
CA LYS A 282 21.08 -19.81 17.78
C LYS A 282 20.33 -21.02 18.39
N PRO A 283 20.78 -22.27 18.14
CA PRO A 283 20.09 -23.47 18.63
C PRO A 283 19.85 -23.50 20.15
N ASP A 284 20.80 -22.97 20.92
CA ASP A 284 20.77 -22.80 22.38
C ASP A 284 19.80 -21.70 22.86
N GLN A 285 19.29 -20.86 21.96
CA GLN A 285 18.36 -19.76 22.26
C GLN A 285 16.93 -20.06 21.83
N GLN A 286 16.64 -21.26 21.32
CA GLN A 286 15.32 -21.65 20.82
C GLN A 286 14.26 -21.87 21.93
N ASP A 287 14.68 -22.02 23.19
CA ASP A 287 13.80 -22.13 24.36
C ASP A 287 13.28 -20.78 24.89
N THR A 288 13.61 -19.65 24.24
CA THR A 288 13.06 -18.35 24.63
C THR A 288 11.57 -18.25 24.32
N LYS A 289 10.78 -17.72 25.27
CA LYS A 289 9.34 -17.50 25.09
C LYS A 289 9.10 -16.46 23.99
N ILE A 290 8.76 -16.95 22.79
CA ILE A 290 8.48 -16.12 21.61
C ILE A 290 7.15 -15.37 21.83
N PRO A 291 7.12 -14.04 21.70
CA PRO A 291 5.91 -13.26 21.88
C PRO A 291 4.92 -13.46 20.73
N THR A 292 3.62 -13.38 21.03
CA THR A 292 2.57 -13.32 20.01
C THR A 292 2.49 -11.91 19.40
N ILE A 293 1.84 -11.78 18.22
CA ILE A 293 1.63 -10.48 17.58
C ILE A 293 0.81 -9.53 18.47
N GLU A 294 -0.19 -10.07 19.18
CA GLU A 294 -0.98 -9.31 20.15
C GLU A 294 -0.13 -8.75 21.30
N GLN A 295 0.84 -9.52 21.79
CA GLN A 295 1.76 -9.06 22.84
C GLN A 295 2.71 -7.96 22.35
N LEU A 296 3.01 -7.91 21.04
CA LEU A 296 3.85 -6.87 20.42
C LEU A 296 3.10 -5.55 20.17
N GLN A 297 1.79 -5.49 20.42
CA GLN A 297 1.03 -4.24 20.37
C GLN A 297 1.29 -3.42 21.64
N ILE A 298 2.23 -2.47 21.55
CA ILE A 298 2.59 -1.60 22.67
C ILE A 298 1.92 -0.23 22.59
N ASN A 299 1.55 0.33 23.74
CA ASN A 299 1.22 1.74 23.84
C ASN A 299 2.51 2.54 24.04
N SER A 300 2.96 3.25 23.00
CA SER A 300 4.22 4.01 23.02
C SER A 300 4.33 5.05 24.14
N ALA A 301 3.22 5.60 24.63
CA ALA A 301 3.24 6.56 25.74
C ALA A 301 3.74 5.89 27.04
N ASN A 302 3.23 4.70 27.35
CA ASN A 302 3.49 3.99 28.60
C ASN A 302 4.61 2.95 28.48
N TYR A 303 5.08 2.67 27.28
CA TYR A 303 6.17 1.72 27.05
C TYR A 303 7.50 2.23 27.64
N GLN A 304 8.23 1.36 28.31
CA GLN A 304 9.59 1.61 28.80
C GLN A 304 10.53 0.60 28.13
N ALA A 305 11.67 1.09 27.64
CA ALA A 305 12.68 0.22 27.05
C ALA A 305 13.41 -0.54 28.18
N PRO A 306 13.52 -1.86 28.10
CA PRO A 306 14.31 -2.62 29.07
C PRO A 306 15.80 -2.45 28.83
N ASP A 307 16.58 -2.82 29.85
CA ASP A 307 18.04 -2.75 29.80
C ASP A 307 18.63 -3.69 28.74
N LEU A 308 19.77 -3.29 28.20
CA LEU A 308 20.47 -4.01 27.15
C LEU A 308 21.46 -5.00 27.76
N THR A 309 21.36 -6.26 27.38
CA THR A 309 22.30 -7.29 27.82
C THR A 309 23.64 -7.13 27.11
N THR A 310 24.72 -7.05 27.90
CA THR A 310 26.07 -6.87 27.37
C THR A 310 26.84 -8.18 27.19
N TRP A 311 27.70 -8.23 26.18
CA TRP A 311 28.62 -9.35 25.95
C TRP A 311 29.81 -8.90 25.11
N HIS A 312 30.94 -9.63 25.18
CA HIS A 312 32.14 -9.30 24.42
C HIS A 312 32.24 -10.11 23.13
N LYS A 313 32.62 -9.44 22.05
CA LYS A 313 32.97 -10.05 20.77
C LYS A 313 34.46 -9.87 20.52
N THR A 314 35.19 -10.96 20.33
CA THR A 314 36.61 -10.91 19.92
C THR A 314 36.70 -10.57 18.44
N THR A 315 37.50 -9.57 18.09
CA THR A 315 37.80 -9.18 16.71
C THR A 315 38.96 -10.00 16.14
N SER A 316 39.21 -9.89 14.83
CA SER A 316 40.24 -10.67 14.12
C SER A 316 41.68 -10.35 14.53
N ASP A 317 41.90 -9.17 15.10
CA ASP A 317 43.16 -8.68 15.69
C ASP A 317 43.27 -8.99 17.20
N GLY A 318 42.28 -9.68 17.78
CA GLY A 318 42.28 -10.11 19.18
C GLY A 318 41.73 -9.09 20.18
N SER A 319 41.33 -7.89 19.74
CA SER A 319 40.69 -6.90 20.61
C SER A 319 39.28 -7.35 21.04
N LEU A 320 38.79 -6.84 22.18
CA LEU A 320 37.46 -7.12 22.69
C LEU A 320 36.53 -5.94 22.38
N HIS A 321 35.45 -6.21 21.64
CA HIS A 321 34.40 -5.24 21.36
C HIS A 321 33.18 -5.50 22.25
N LEU A 322 32.73 -4.50 22.99
CA LEU A 322 31.53 -4.59 23.81
C LEU A 322 30.27 -4.50 22.93
N MET A 323 29.41 -5.50 23.02
CA MET A 323 28.12 -5.55 22.35
C MET A 323 27.00 -5.35 23.37
N ALA A 324 25.95 -4.62 23.00
CA ALA A 324 24.77 -4.36 23.80
C ALA A 324 23.53 -4.78 23.00
N THR A 325 22.86 -5.85 23.45
CA THR A 325 21.76 -6.49 22.71
C THR A 325 20.44 -6.34 23.48
N PRO A 326 19.37 -5.82 22.84
CA PRO A 326 18.07 -5.75 23.50
C PRO A 326 17.47 -7.13 23.73
N PRO A 327 16.52 -7.30 24.67
CA PRO A 327 15.72 -8.51 24.80
C PRO A 327 15.00 -8.87 23.51
N PHE A 328 14.61 -10.15 23.34
CA PHE A 328 14.04 -10.65 22.09
C PHE A 328 12.80 -9.86 21.63
N PHE A 329 11.91 -9.53 22.57
CA PHE A 329 10.72 -8.73 22.31
C PHE A 329 11.07 -7.37 21.67
N ASP A 330 12.01 -6.65 22.26
CA ASP A 330 12.43 -5.33 21.81
C ASP A 330 13.25 -5.39 20.52
N ARG A 331 14.00 -6.48 20.29
CA ARG A 331 14.62 -6.72 18.97
C ARG A 331 13.57 -6.80 17.87
N VAL A 332 12.44 -7.46 18.12
CA VAL A 332 11.35 -7.56 17.14
C VAL A 332 10.73 -6.18 16.91
N LEU A 333 10.45 -5.40 17.96
CA LEU A 333 9.89 -4.05 17.83
C LEU A 333 10.86 -3.09 17.12
N GLN A 334 12.13 -3.07 17.50
CA GLN A 334 13.17 -2.27 16.85
C GLN A 334 13.30 -2.64 15.37
N ARG A 335 13.25 -3.95 15.06
CA ARG A 335 13.27 -4.42 13.67
C ARG A 335 12.04 -3.97 12.89
N ALA A 336 10.85 -4.04 13.50
CA ALA A 336 9.61 -3.61 12.89
C ALA A 336 9.65 -2.10 12.56
N VAL A 337 10.18 -1.27 13.46
CA VAL A 337 10.39 0.16 13.20
C VAL A 337 11.46 0.38 12.12
N ALA A 338 12.60 -0.30 12.21
CA ALA A 338 13.68 -0.20 11.22
C ALA A 338 13.18 -0.53 9.79
N GLN A 339 12.32 -1.54 9.62
CA GLN A 339 11.73 -1.91 8.34
C GLN A 339 10.92 -0.78 7.69
N ILE A 340 10.31 0.09 8.50
CA ILE A 340 9.48 1.20 8.02
C ILE A 340 10.31 2.46 7.75
N ILE A 341 11.26 2.80 8.63
CA ILE A 341 12.03 4.05 8.50
C ILE A 341 13.19 3.93 7.51
N THR A 342 13.78 2.73 7.38
CA THR A 342 14.97 2.53 6.53
C THR A 342 14.71 2.91 5.07
N PRO A 343 13.62 2.48 4.40
CA PRO A 343 13.38 2.86 3.00
C PRO A 343 13.16 4.36 2.77
N ALA A 344 12.80 5.11 3.81
CA ALA A 344 12.67 6.57 3.74
C ALA A 344 14.03 7.25 3.90
N LEU A 345 14.82 6.83 4.90
CA LEU A 345 16.18 7.35 5.14
C LEU A 345 17.16 6.98 4.02
N ASP A 346 17.03 5.78 3.45
CA ASP A 346 17.93 5.31 2.39
C ASP A 346 17.90 6.20 1.14
N LYS A 347 16.79 6.92 0.91
CA LYS A 347 16.63 7.85 -0.21
C LYS A 347 17.42 9.15 -0.06
N ILE A 348 17.75 9.54 1.17
CA ILE A 348 18.53 10.76 1.43
C ILE A 348 20.02 10.47 1.54
N PHE A 349 20.39 9.22 1.83
CA PHE A 349 21.79 8.84 1.99
C PHE A 349 22.59 8.94 0.70
N TYR A 350 23.82 9.39 0.86
CA TYR A 350 24.82 9.44 -0.20
C TYR A 350 24.97 8.10 -0.93
N GLN A 351 25.00 8.14 -2.26
CA GLN A 351 25.01 6.96 -3.13
C GLN A 351 26.23 6.03 -2.94
N HIS A 352 27.34 6.55 -2.40
CA HIS A 352 28.56 5.79 -2.12
C HIS A 352 28.76 5.51 -0.62
N SER A 353 27.68 5.59 0.16
CA SER A 353 27.57 4.94 1.46
C SER A 353 26.95 3.55 1.28
N TYR A 354 27.65 2.50 1.69
CA TYR A 354 27.27 1.10 1.43
C TYR A 354 26.94 0.30 2.70
N GLY A 355 27.54 0.67 3.83
CA GLY A 355 27.41 -0.09 5.07
C GLY A 355 25.98 -0.09 5.59
N TYR A 356 25.52 -1.24 6.11
CA TYR A 356 24.19 -1.42 6.70
C TYR A 356 22.98 -1.12 5.80
N ARG A 357 23.18 -1.00 4.48
CA ARG A 357 22.11 -0.73 3.51
C ARG A 357 21.73 -2.00 2.75
N ALA A 358 20.43 -2.14 2.48
CA ALA A 358 19.93 -3.27 1.69
C ALA A 358 20.43 -3.18 0.24
N ASN A 359 20.71 -4.32 -0.38
CA ASN A 359 21.26 -4.42 -1.75
C ASN A 359 22.65 -3.80 -1.95
N HIS A 360 23.32 -3.38 -0.87
CA HIS A 360 24.72 -2.97 -0.90
C HIS A 360 25.64 -4.12 -0.46
N SER A 361 26.78 -4.27 -1.13
CA SER A 361 27.76 -5.32 -0.81
C SER A 361 29.20 -4.81 -0.89
N ARG A 362 30.10 -5.49 -0.16
CA ARG A 362 31.55 -5.22 -0.24
C ARG A 362 32.11 -5.41 -1.67
N GLN A 363 31.47 -6.25 -2.48
CA GLN A 363 31.85 -6.43 -3.89
C GLN A 363 31.55 -5.19 -4.73
N GLN A 364 30.46 -4.47 -4.47
CA GLN A 364 30.17 -3.21 -5.18
C GLN A 364 31.16 -2.12 -4.79
N VAL A 365 31.54 -2.04 -3.51
CA VAL A 365 32.61 -1.14 -3.04
C VAL A 365 33.91 -1.41 -3.82
N MET A 366 34.31 -2.69 -3.88
CA MET A 366 35.48 -3.11 -4.65
C MET A 366 35.39 -2.73 -6.13
N GLN A 367 34.26 -2.99 -6.79
CA GLN A 367 34.07 -2.60 -8.19
C GLN A 367 34.14 -1.08 -8.38
N ARG A 368 33.60 -0.32 -7.42
CA ARG A 368 33.63 1.14 -7.48
C ARG A 368 35.06 1.67 -7.36
N ILE A 369 35.83 1.18 -6.39
CA ILE A 369 37.24 1.54 -6.24
C ILE A 369 38.01 1.27 -7.54
N LYS A 370 37.82 0.10 -8.17
CA LYS A 370 38.44 -0.22 -9.47
C LYS A 370 38.04 0.76 -10.57
N GLN A 371 36.78 1.19 -10.61
CA GLN A 371 36.31 2.16 -11.60
C GLN A 371 36.96 3.53 -11.40
N GLU A 372 37.06 3.99 -10.16
CA GLU A 372 37.72 5.25 -9.82
C GLU A 372 39.23 5.19 -10.16
N TYR A 373 39.90 4.07 -9.86
CA TYR A 373 41.27 3.87 -10.33
C TYR A 373 41.38 4.02 -11.86
N ARG A 374 40.48 3.41 -12.64
CA ARG A 374 40.50 3.56 -14.10
C ARG A 374 40.25 5.00 -14.58
N GLN A 375 39.62 5.83 -13.77
CA GLN A 375 39.38 7.26 -14.05
C GLN A 375 40.54 8.18 -13.64
N GLY A 376 41.64 7.61 -13.15
CA GLY A 376 42.85 8.36 -12.81
C GLY A 376 42.97 8.77 -11.34
N TYR A 377 42.08 8.31 -10.46
CA TYR A 377 42.25 8.51 -9.02
C TYR A 377 43.34 7.56 -8.52
N ARG A 378 44.46 8.11 -8.04
CA ARG A 378 45.68 7.37 -7.67
C ARG A 378 46.03 7.47 -6.20
N TRP A 379 45.44 8.42 -5.48
CA TRP A 379 45.67 8.63 -4.06
C TRP A 379 44.44 8.25 -3.25
N VAL A 380 44.66 7.65 -2.08
CA VAL A 380 43.63 7.19 -1.16
C VAL A 380 43.92 7.76 0.21
N PHE A 381 42.93 8.42 0.80
CA PHE A 381 42.88 8.69 2.23
C PHE A 381 41.93 7.66 2.85
N GLU A 382 42.46 6.76 3.68
CA GLU A 382 41.72 5.73 4.40
C GLU A 382 41.63 6.09 5.88
N SER A 383 40.43 5.99 6.45
CA SER A 383 40.20 6.18 7.89
C SER A 383 38.87 5.59 8.34
N ASP A 384 38.77 5.33 9.63
CA ASP A 384 37.51 5.13 10.36
C ASP A 384 37.27 6.26 11.37
N VAL A 385 36.05 6.32 11.88
CA VAL A 385 35.65 7.27 12.94
C VAL A 385 35.93 6.64 14.30
N ASN A 386 36.70 7.32 15.14
CA ASN A 386 37.12 6.80 16.44
C ASN A 386 35.92 6.62 17.39
N ASP A 387 35.80 5.43 17.99
CA ASP A 387 34.79 5.05 18.98
C ASP A 387 33.35 5.50 18.60
N PHE A 388 33.03 5.48 17.30
CA PHE A 388 31.82 6.11 16.76
C PHE A 388 30.56 5.77 17.56
N PHE A 389 30.30 4.47 17.77
CA PHE A 389 29.12 3.99 18.48
C PHE A 389 29.10 4.37 19.96
N GLU A 390 30.21 4.74 20.59
CA GLU A 390 30.26 5.13 22.01
C GLU A 390 29.98 6.61 22.21
N VAL A 391 30.31 7.45 21.22
CA VAL A 391 30.31 8.91 21.37
C VAL A 391 29.14 9.63 20.70
N VAL A 392 28.31 8.94 19.91
CA VAL A 392 27.16 9.56 19.20
C VAL A 392 26.25 10.36 20.15
N ASP A 393 26.01 11.63 19.82
CA ASP A 393 25.10 12.49 20.57
C ASP A 393 23.62 12.16 20.32
N TRP A 394 22.86 11.94 21.39
CA TRP A 394 21.45 11.59 21.31
C TRP A 394 20.55 12.75 20.85
N GLY A 395 20.89 13.98 21.21
CA GLY A 395 20.16 15.17 20.79
C GLY A 395 20.18 15.32 19.27
N ARG A 396 21.33 15.05 18.65
CA ARG A 396 21.48 15.04 17.18
C ARG A 396 20.67 13.96 16.50
N ILE A 397 20.63 12.74 17.05
CA ILE A 397 19.76 11.67 16.51
C ILE A 397 18.30 12.15 16.51
N GLU A 398 17.84 12.69 17.64
CA GLU A 398 16.48 13.18 17.80
C GLU A 398 16.17 14.31 16.82
N GLN A 399 17.05 15.32 16.72
CA GLN A 399 16.92 16.44 15.79
C GLN A 399 16.88 15.99 14.32
N ARG A 400 17.75 15.06 13.91
CA ARG A 400 17.78 14.53 12.54
C ARG A 400 16.51 13.74 12.23
N LEU A 401 16.08 12.88 13.15
CA LEU A 401 14.82 12.14 13.01
C LEU A 401 13.62 13.08 12.92
N MET A 402 13.57 14.14 13.74
CA MET A 402 12.52 15.16 13.67
C MET A 402 12.58 15.97 12.37
N GLY A 403 13.78 16.26 11.86
CA GLY A 403 13.96 16.93 10.58
C GLY A 403 13.40 16.13 9.40
N VAL A 404 13.56 14.80 9.42
CA VAL A 404 13.08 13.93 8.34
C VAL A 404 11.63 13.49 8.51
N PHE A 405 11.19 13.23 9.74
CA PHE A 405 9.89 12.62 10.02
C PHE A 405 8.89 13.52 10.77
N GLY A 406 9.27 14.75 11.11
CA GLY A 406 8.44 15.66 11.90
C GLY A 406 8.21 15.14 13.32
N ASN A 407 7.03 15.41 13.88
CA ASN A 407 6.67 14.99 15.25
C ASN A 407 6.03 13.58 15.28
N ASP A 408 6.53 12.61 14.50
CA ASP A 408 5.98 11.24 14.52
C ASP A 408 6.29 10.54 15.86
N LEU A 409 5.29 9.82 16.39
CA LEU A 409 5.41 9.09 17.65
C LEU A 409 6.51 8.01 17.63
N CYS A 410 6.92 7.55 16.44
CA CYS A 410 8.01 6.58 16.33
C CYS A 410 9.33 7.13 16.87
N ILE A 411 9.55 8.45 16.82
CA ILE A 411 10.80 9.08 17.27
C ILE A 411 10.96 8.90 18.78
N GLY A 412 9.91 9.19 19.55
CA GLY A 412 9.94 8.98 21.00
C GLY A 412 10.23 7.53 21.39
N LEU A 413 9.69 6.56 20.65
CA LEU A 413 9.99 5.15 20.85
C LEU A 413 11.46 4.81 20.51
N ILE A 414 11.99 5.32 19.40
CA ILE A 414 13.39 5.15 19.02
C ILE A 414 14.30 5.73 20.11
N MET A 415 14.00 6.93 20.61
CA MET A 415 14.80 7.57 21.65
C MET A 415 14.78 6.79 22.97
N LYS A 416 13.65 6.15 23.33
CA LYS A 416 13.62 5.23 24.49
C LYS A 416 14.61 4.07 24.32
N TRP A 417 14.72 3.49 23.13
CA TRP A 417 15.70 2.42 22.87
C TRP A 417 17.14 2.90 22.82
N VAL A 418 17.40 4.07 22.23
CA VAL A 418 18.74 4.66 22.15
C VAL A 418 19.27 4.96 23.55
N ARG A 419 18.40 5.45 24.44
CA ARG A 419 18.69 5.81 25.84
C ARG A 419 18.66 4.62 26.81
N ALA A 420 18.36 3.41 26.34
CA ALA A 420 18.31 2.24 27.21
C ALA A 420 19.67 1.99 27.89
N ASP A 421 19.60 1.70 29.19
CA ASP A 421 20.75 1.43 30.05
C ASP A 421 21.34 0.04 29.77
N LEU A 422 22.54 -0.22 30.27
CA LEU A 422 23.21 -1.51 30.11
C LEU A 422 23.05 -2.36 31.37
N ASP A 423 22.73 -3.63 31.15
CA ASP A 423 22.91 -4.68 32.13
C ASP A 423 24.27 -5.36 31.89
N PHE A 424 25.21 -5.10 32.79
CA PHE A 424 26.52 -5.76 32.85
C PHE A 424 26.51 -6.81 33.96
N GLY A 425 25.67 -7.83 33.78
CA GLY A 425 25.54 -8.99 34.65
C GLY A 425 24.82 -8.71 35.98
N LYS A 426 25.45 -7.95 36.88
CA LYS A 426 24.87 -7.51 38.17
C LYS A 426 24.93 -6.00 38.38
N GLN A 427 25.44 -5.26 37.40
CA GLN A 427 25.62 -3.82 37.48
C GLN A 427 24.78 -3.14 36.41
N HIS A 428 23.96 -2.20 36.86
CA HIS A 428 23.18 -1.30 36.01
C HIS A 428 24.05 -0.10 35.63
N ILE A 429 24.29 0.11 34.33
CA ILE A 429 25.11 1.22 33.85
C ILE A 429 24.23 2.18 33.07
N GLN A 430 24.06 3.37 33.63
CA GLN A 430 23.37 4.45 32.95
C GLN A 430 24.20 5.02 31.81
N ARG A 431 23.57 5.19 30.65
CA ARG A 431 24.22 5.78 29.48
C ARG A 431 23.81 7.24 29.33
N THR A 432 24.70 8.04 28.75
CA THR A 432 24.44 9.45 28.44
C THR A 432 24.64 9.79 26.97
N ARG A 433 25.26 8.87 26.19
CA ARG A 433 25.53 8.99 24.76
C ARG A 433 25.75 7.62 24.09
N GLY A 434 25.95 7.64 22.78
CA GLY A 434 26.29 6.49 21.95
C GLY A 434 25.08 5.72 21.40
N LEU A 435 25.35 4.75 20.53
CA LEU A 435 24.40 3.81 19.97
C LEU A 435 24.75 2.37 20.39
N PRO A 436 23.79 1.58 20.87
CA PRO A 436 24.07 0.22 21.32
C PRO A 436 24.44 -0.70 20.15
N GLN A 437 25.64 -1.29 20.20
CA GLN A 437 26.13 -2.22 19.18
C GLN A 437 25.45 -3.59 19.34
N GLY A 438 24.53 -3.93 18.43
CA GLY A 438 23.73 -5.16 18.49
C GLY A 438 22.22 -4.93 18.51
N ALA A 439 21.79 -3.70 18.75
CA ALA A 439 20.41 -3.27 18.60
C ALA A 439 20.02 -3.14 17.11
N PRO A 440 18.90 -3.74 16.65
CA PRO A 440 18.48 -3.68 15.25
C PRO A 440 18.30 -2.27 14.65
N ILE A 441 18.05 -1.26 15.48
CA ILE A 441 17.84 0.12 15.03
C ILE A 441 19.15 0.92 14.87
N SER A 442 20.22 0.57 15.61
CA SER A 442 21.48 1.32 15.62
C SER A 442 22.13 1.49 14.24
N PRO A 443 22.18 0.47 13.35
CA PRO A 443 22.84 0.61 12.05
C PRO A 443 22.27 1.71 11.16
N ILE A 444 20.95 1.89 11.18
CA ILE A 444 20.30 2.93 10.36
C ILE A 444 20.50 4.33 10.96
N LEU A 445 20.54 4.43 12.30
CA LEU A 445 20.84 5.68 13.01
C LEU A 445 22.29 6.10 12.83
N ALA A 446 23.22 5.14 12.79
CA ALA A 446 24.63 5.38 12.47
C ALA A 446 24.79 6.08 11.11
N ASN A 447 24.13 5.53 10.08
CA ASN A 447 24.14 6.14 8.75
C ASN A 447 23.46 7.51 8.71
N LEU A 448 22.40 7.72 9.50
CA LEU A 448 21.71 9.01 9.57
C LEU A 448 22.59 10.14 10.12
N ILE A 449 23.46 9.81 11.08
CA ILE A 449 24.39 10.76 11.68
C ILE A 449 25.59 11.03 10.77
N LEU A 450 26.13 10.00 10.12
CA LEU A 450 27.25 10.15 9.18
C LEU A 450 26.86 10.74 7.81
N ASP A 451 25.56 10.94 7.57
CA ASP A 451 25.08 11.53 6.31
C ASP A 451 25.47 13.00 6.15
N ASP A 452 25.62 13.76 7.25
CA ASP A 452 26.11 15.15 7.17
C ASP A 452 27.57 15.19 6.69
N PHE A 453 28.41 14.33 7.26
CA PHE A 453 29.78 14.10 6.80
C PHE A 453 29.82 13.70 5.31
N ASP A 454 28.97 12.77 4.89
CA ASP A 454 28.91 12.35 3.48
C ASP A 454 28.59 13.53 2.55
N ASN A 455 27.61 14.36 2.96
CA ASN A 455 27.17 15.52 2.20
C ASN A 455 28.24 16.61 2.14
N ASP A 456 28.98 16.86 3.21
CA ASP A 456 30.05 17.86 3.24
C ASP A 456 31.21 17.45 2.32
N MET A 457 31.62 16.19 2.38
CA MET A 457 32.65 15.63 1.49
C MET A 457 32.21 15.69 0.03
N GLN A 458 30.94 15.39 -0.24
CA GLN A 458 30.37 15.49 -1.59
C GLN A 458 30.33 16.94 -2.09
N LYS A 459 29.89 17.90 -1.26
CA LYS A 459 29.84 19.33 -1.61
C LYS A 459 31.22 19.90 -1.87
N ALA A 460 32.22 19.45 -1.13
CA ALA A 460 33.63 19.79 -1.35
C ALA A 460 34.21 19.14 -2.63
N GLY A 461 33.46 18.26 -3.30
CA GLY A 461 33.84 17.66 -4.58
C GLY A 461 34.66 16.37 -4.48
N PHE A 462 34.78 15.79 -3.27
CA PHE A 462 35.60 14.60 -3.06
C PHE A 462 34.88 13.30 -3.41
N ARG A 463 35.67 12.29 -3.83
CA ARG A 463 35.16 10.93 -4.09
C ARG A 463 35.21 10.08 -2.83
N LEU A 464 34.24 10.30 -1.96
CA LEU A 464 34.03 9.49 -0.76
C LEU A 464 33.41 8.12 -1.12
N ILE A 465 33.90 7.06 -0.49
CA ILE A 465 33.31 5.73 -0.44
C ILE A 465 33.29 5.31 1.04
N ARG A 466 32.11 5.08 1.61
CA ARG A 466 31.94 4.76 3.03
C ARG A 466 31.23 3.43 3.24
N PHE A 467 31.69 2.66 4.22
CA PHE A 467 31.06 1.44 4.70
C PHE A 467 30.94 1.47 6.23
N ALA A 468 29.77 1.88 6.72
CA ALA A 468 29.54 2.17 8.14
C ALA A 468 30.41 3.35 8.61
N ASP A 469 31.20 3.18 9.66
CA ASP A 469 32.17 4.13 10.21
C ASP A 469 33.51 4.14 9.45
N ASP A 470 33.78 3.11 8.65
CA ASP A 470 35.00 2.96 7.85
C ASP A 470 34.84 3.61 6.47
N PHE A 471 35.79 4.42 6.00
CA PHE A 471 35.68 5.14 4.73
C PHE A 471 37.02 5.37 4.03
N ILE A 472 36.93 5.62 2.73
CA ILE A 472 38.05 6.08 1.92
C ILE A 472 37.65 7.29 1.08
N VAL A 473 38.60 8.17 0.82
CA VAL A 473 38.47 9.27 -0.13
C VAL A 473 39.51 9.11 -1.22
N LEU A 474 39.07 9.19 -2.47
CA LEU A 474 39.91 9.01 -3.64
C LEU A 474 40.21 10.35 -4.32
N ALA A 475 41.48 10.59 -4.64
CA ALA A 475 41.94 11.79 -5.34
C ALA A 475 42.93 11.45 -6.47
N LYS A 476 43.13 12.40 -7.38
CA LYS A 476 44.09 12.24 -8.50
C LYS A 476 45.53 12.54 -8.09
N ASP A 477 45.71 13.43 -7.15
CA ASP A 477 47.00 13.89 -6.62
C ASP A 477 47.01 13.93 -5.09
N LYS A 478 48.22 13.99 -4.53
CA LYS A 478 48.47 13.93 -3.10
C LYS A 478 47.93 15.15 -2.36
N GLU A 479 48.12 16.34 -2.93
CA GLU A 479 47.68 17.59 -2.30
C GLU A 479 46.16 17.60 -2.10
N THR A 480 45.40 17.18 -3.11
CA THR A 480 43.93 17.07 -3.04
C THR A 480 43.49 16.05 -1.98
N VAL A 481 44.20 14.93 -1.81
CA VAL A 481 43.84 13.92 -0.81
C VAL A 481 44.15 14.38 0.61
N GLU A 482 45.23 15.13 0.80
CA GLU A 482 45.59 15.74 2.09
C GLU A 482 44.60 16.86 2.46
N GLN A 483 44.13 17.65 1.48
CA GLN A 483 43.03 18.59 1.67
C GLN A 483 41.73 17.87 2.08
N ALA A 484 41.44 16.73 1.47
CA ALA A 484 40.28 15.92 1.82
C ALA A 484 40.35 15.42 3.27
N GLN A 485 41.54 15.05 3.75
CA GLN A 485 41.76 14.66 5.14
C GLN A 485 41.42 15.80 6.11
N ILE A 486 41.88 17.02 5.82
CA ILE A 486 41.59 18.21 6.65
C ILE A 486 40.09 18.50 6.69
N ILE A 487 39.42 18.47 5.53
CA ILE A 487 37.98 18.74 5.45
C ILE A 487 37.18 17.65 6.17
N ALA A 488 37.58 16.38 6.02
CA ALA A 488 36.97 15.27 6.73
C ALA A 488 37.11 15.42 8.25
N GLN A 489 38.29 15.80 8.72
CA GLN A 489 38.54 16.03 10.15
C GLN A 489 37.67 17.17 10.69
N ASN A 490 37.56 18.28 9.96
CA ASN A 490 36.74 19.42 10.38
C ASN A 490 35.25 19.06 10.41
N SER A 491 34.72 18.42 9.36
CA SER A 491 33.32 18.01 9.29
C SER A 491 32.97 17.02 10.42
N LEU A 492 33.82 16.02 10.68
CA LEU A 492 33.61 15.10 11.80
C LEU A 492 33.69 15.83 13.16
N ALA A 493 34.62 16.76 13.33
CA ALA A 493 34.78 17.53 14.57
C ALA A 493 33.57 18.43 14.87
N GLU A 494 32.94 19.03 13.85
CA GLU A 494 31.65 19.73 14.02
C GLU A 494 30.60 18.81 14.65
N HIS A 495 30.66 17.52 14.31
CA HIS A 495 29.81 16.48 14.87
C HIS A 495 30.37 15.78 16.11
N GLY A 496 31.41 16.32 16.75
CA GLY A 496 32.00 15.77 17.98
C GLY A 496 32.64 14.40 17.77
N PHE A 497 32.99 14.08 16.53
CA PHE A 497 33.70 12.87 16.15
C PHE A 497 35.15 13.18 15.81
N GLU A 498 36.00 12.18 15.94
CA GLU A 498 37.41 12.28 15.60
C GLU A 498 37.80 11.16 14.63
N LEU A 499 38.81 11.43 13.80
CA LEU A 499 39.43 10.38 12.98
C LEU A 499 40.23 9.44 13.88
N HIS A 500 40.25 8.15 13.54
CA HIS A 500 41.04 7.20 14.30
C HIS A 500 42.55 7.43 14.11
N PRO A 501 43.31 7.69 15.19
CA PRO A 501 44.69 8.18 15.11
C PRO A 501 45.63 7.19 14.43
N ASN A 502 45.46 5.89 14.67
CA ASN A 502 46.37 4.84 14.18
C ASN A 502 45.94 4.18 12.86
N LYS A 503 44.74 4.47 12.35
CA LYS A 503 44.19 3.87 11.13
C LYS A 503 44.10 4.85 9.96
N THR A 504 44.19 6.15 10.25
CA THR A 504 44.27 7.22 9.25
C THR A 504 45.56 7.11 8.43
N LYS A 505 45.44 6.93 7.11
CA LYS A 505 46.58 6.84 6.20
C LYS A 505 46.30 7.52 4.86
N VAL A 506 47.34 8.11 4.27
CA VAL A 506 47.36 8.59 2.88
C VAL A 506 48.30 7.69 2.08
N ILE A 507 47.78 7.01 1.06
CA ILE A 507 48.47 5.93 0.35
C ILE A 507 48.33 6.15 -1.16
N HIS A 508 49.41 5.93 -1.90
CA HIS A 508 49.34 5.83 -3.35
C HIS A 508 48.85 4.42 -3.75
N GLN A 509 47.88 4.31 -4.65
CA GLN A 509 47.23 3.02 -4.98
C GLN A 509 48.20 1.96 -5.54
N ASP A 510 49.34 2.37 -6.09
CA ASP A 510 50.36 1.43 -6.58
C ASP A 510 51.24 0.84 -5.46
N GLU A 511 51.24 1.43 -4.25
CA GLU A 511 51.86 0.85 -3.04
C GLU A 511 50.99 -0.26 -2.44
N GLY A 512 49.70 -0.23 -2.76
CA GLY A 512 48.69 -1.17 -2.33
C GLY A 512 48.15 -0.91 -0.91
N TYR A 513 46.87 -1.21 -0.71
CA TYR A 513 46.18 -1.00 0.57
C TYR A 513 45.04 -1.99 0.77
N GLN A 514 44.67 -2.24 2.02
CA GLN A 514 43.62 -3.20 2.37
C GLN A 514 42.35 -2.47 2.80
N TYR A 515 41.23 -2.75 2.13
CA TYR A 515 39.93 -2.17 2.52
C TYR A 515 38.82 -3.23 2.45
N LEU A 516 38.04 -3.36 3.53
CA LEU A 516 36.93 -4.32 3.67
C LEU A 516 37.29 -5.80 3.39
N GLY A 517 38.54 -6.19 3.64
CA GLY A 517 39.06 -7.55 3.41
C GLY A 517 39.53 -7.83 1.98
N TYR A 518 39.70 -6.78 1.17
CA TYR A 518 40.34 -6.83 -0.15
C TYR A 518 41.66 -6.06 -0.13
N LEU A 519 42.68 -6.61 -0.76
CA LEU A 519 43.93 -5.89 -1.06
C LEU A 519 43.81 -5.30 -2.46
N PHE A 520 43.93 -3.99 -2.57
CA PHE A 520 43.98 -3.25 -3.83
C PHE A 520 45.43 -2.98 -4.16
N LEU A 521 45.84 -3.26 -5.40
CA LEU A 521 47.16 -2.94 -5.93
C LEU A 521 46.99 -2.49 -7.37
N SER A 522 47.09 -1.19 -7.61
CA SER A 522 46.77 -0.59 -8.91
C SER A 522 45.35 -0.98 -9.37
N ASP A 523 45.19 -1.60 -10.55
CA ASP A 523 43.89 -2.07 -11.05
C ASP A 523 43.52 -3.50 -10.61
N LYS A 524 44.37 -4.15 -9.83
CA LYS A 524 44.21 -5.53 -9.34
C LYS A 524 43.62 -5.54 -7.94
N VAL A 525 42.87 -6.60 -7.66
CA VAL A 525 42.21 -6.81 -6.37
C VAL A 525 42.40 -8.26 -5.95
N PHE A 526 42.87 -8.48 -4.74
CA PHE A 526 43.05 -9.79 -4.13
C PHE A 526 42.13 -9.93 -2.93
N SER A 527 41.53 -11.10 -2.72
CA SER A 527 40.68 -11.35 -1.56
C SER A 527 41.49 -11.96 -0.42
N ALA A 528 41.10 -11.72 0.84
CA ALA A 528 41.75 -12.34 2.00
C ALA A 528 41.71 -13.89 2.01
N LYS A 529 40.96 -14.53 1.10
CA LYS A 529 40.96 -15.99 0.93
C LYS A 529 42.11 -16.52 0.07
N ASP A 530 42.85 -15.64 -0.61
CA ASP A 530 43.91 -15.99 -1.58
C ASP A 530 45.31 -15.69 -1.01
N LYS A 531 45.59 -16.10 0.25
CA LYS A 531 46.85 -15.78 0.94
C LYS A 531 48.11 -16.25 0.17
N GLU A 532 48.03 -17.33 -0.60
CA GLU A 532 49.14 -17.83 -1.44
C GLU A 532 49.37 -16.94 -2.69
N ALA A 533 48.31 -16.39 -3.29
CA ALA A 533 48.43 -15.54 -4.48
C ALA A 533 49.02 -14.15 -4.17
N ILE A 534 48.87 -13.66 -2.94
CA ILE A 534 49.42 -12.37 -2.49
C ILE A 534 50.96 -12.45 -2.41
N ALA A 535 51.51 -13.53 -1.85
CA ALA A 535 52.95 -13.76 -1.75
C ALA A 535 53.63 -13.95 -3.11
N ASP A 536 52.98 -14.69 -4.03
CA ASP A 536 53.45 -14.87 -5.40
C ASP A 536 53.43 -13.55 -6.19
N HIS A 537 52.48 -12.64 -5.90
CA HIS A 537 52.38 -11.36 -6.59
C HIS A 537 53.40 -10.32 -6.11
N GLU A 538 53.72 -10.28 -4.82
CA GLU A 538 54.81 -9.43 -4.30
C GLU A 538 56.16 -9.79 -4.94
N GLN A 539 56.42 -11.10 -5.12
CA GLN A 539 57.59 -11.57 -5.86
C GLN A 539 57.53 -11.28 -7.37
N ALA A 540 56.33 -11.27 -7.96
CA ALA A 540 56.13 -10.93 -9.37
C ALA A 540 56.25 -9.42 -9.65
N LEU A 541 55.85 -8.56 -8.70
CA LEU A 541 55.94 -7.10 -8.80
C LEU A 541 57.40 -6.62 -8.74
N ALA A 542 58.20 -7.25 -7.87
CA ALA A 542 59.65 -7.06 -7.84
C ALA A 542 60.34 -7.44 -9.17
N LYS A 543 59.76 -8.39 -9.91
CA LYS A 543 60.23 -8.78 -11.26
C LYS A 543 59.67 -7.92 -12.39
N SER A 544 58.46 -7.37 -12.26
CA SER A 544 57.81 -6.59 -13.33
C SER A 544 58.30 -5.13 -13.41
N LEU A 545 58.87 -4.57 -12.34
CA LEU A 545 59.53 -3.25 -12.35
C LEU A 545 60.77 -3.19 -13.26
N ILE A 546 61.20 -4.31 -13.86
CA ILE A 546 62.37 -4.43 -14.72
C ILE A 546 62.02 -4.49 -16.22
N SER A 547 60.74 -4.56 -16.62
CA SER A 547 60.38 -4.87 -18.01
C SER A 547 59.29 -3.94 -18.58
N ASN A 548 59.73 -2.84 -19.19
CA ASN A 548 58.91 -1.98 -20.05
C ASN A 548 58.50 -2.69 -21.34
N LYS A 549 57.19 -2.79 -21.65
CA LYS A 549 56.62 -2.63 -23.01
C LYS A 549 55.07 -2.59 -23.03
N PRO A 550 54.46 -2.01 -24.08
CA PRO A 550 53.19 -1.28 -24.03
C PRO A 550 51.93 -2.12 -24.28
N VAL A 551 50.80 -1.57 -23.84
CA VAL A 551 49.44 -2.13 -23.93
C VAL A 551 48.79 -1.80 -25.29
N GLN A 552 48.15 -2.79 -25.92
CA GLN A 552 47.34 -2.64 -27.15
C GLN A 552 45.86 -2.31 -26.84
N PRO A 553 45.11 -1.70 -27.79
CA PRO A 553 43.80 -1.13 -27.50
C PRO A 553 42.64 -2.14 -27.51
N LEU A 554 41.59 -1.82 -26.76
CA LEU A 554 40.33 -2.56 -26.67
C LEU A 554 39.46 -2.35 -27.92
N VAL A 555 38.85 -3.44 -28.39
CA VAL A 555 37.90 -3.48 -29.51
C VAL A 555 36.54 -2.92 -29.08
N GLU A 556 35.97 -2.05 -29.93
CA GLU A 556 34.65 -1.42 -29.79
C GLU A 556 33.48 -2.43 -29.85
N PHE A 557 32.46 -2.18 -29.03
CA PHE A 557 31.20 -2.92 -29.03
C PHE A 557 30.13 -2.13 -29.81
N GLN A 558 29.56 -2.70 -30.87
CA GLN A 558 28.42 -2.10 -31.58
C GLN A 558 27.09 -2.78 -31.18
N PRO A 559 26.05 -2.01 -30.84
CA PRO A 559 24.73 -2.56 -30.51
C PRO A 559 23.91 -2.90 -31.77
N LYS A 560 23.27 -4.08 -31.76
CA LYS A 560 22.33 -4.49 -32.82
C LYS A 560 21.02 -3.71 -32.73
N GLN A 561 20.63 -3.08 -33.84
CA GLN A 561 19.33 -2.42 -34.03
C GLN A 561 18.22 -3.47 -34.23
N HIS A 562 17.13 -3.36 -33.47
CA HIS A 562 15.87 -4.03 -33.78
C HIS A 562 14.93 -3.02 -34.43
N THR A 563 14.81 -3.08 -35.75
CA THR A 563 13.82 -2.36 -36.55
C THR A 563 12.54 -3.18 -36.65
N ASN A 564 11.47 -2.70 -36.02
CA ASN A 564 10.06 -2.77 -36.44
C ASN A 564 9.13 -2.63 -35.22
N ILE A 565 8.85 -1.38 -34.85
CA ILE A 565 7.73 -1.04 -33.99
C ILE A 565 6.68 -0.42 -34.93
N PRO A 566 5.47 -1.00 -35.08
CA PRO A 566 4.40 -0.35 -35.84
C PRO A 566 4.00 0.95 -35.15
N ALA A 567 3.81 2.01 -35.94
CA ALA A 567 3.39 3.32 -35.44
C ALA A 567 2.05 3.23 -34.70
N PRO A 568 1.85 4.01 -33.62
CA PRO A 568 0.56 4.07 -32.93
C PRO A 568 -0.49 4.67 -33.87
N LEU A 569 -1.56 3.91 -34.11
CA LEU A 569 -2.75 4.39 -34.81
C LEU A 569 -3.38 5.53 -34.01
N SER A 570 -3.66 6.63 -34.70
CA SER A 570 -4.23 7.88 -34.18
C SER A 570 -5.52 7.67 -33.37
N GLU A 571 -5.62 8.42 -32.27
CA GLU A 571 -6.86 8.62 -31.51
C GLU A 571 -7.95 9.24 -32.41
N GLN A 572 -8.85 8.40 -32.90
CA GLN A 572 -10.18 8.84 -33.30
C GLN A 572 -11.18 8.06 -32.44
N ALA A 573 -11.66 8.72 -31.39
CA ALA A 573 -12.77 8.24 -30.59
C ALA A 573 -14.01 8.13 -31.48
N SER A 574 -14.43 6.90 -31.75
CA SER A 574 -15.67 6.58 -32.45
C SER A 574 -16.87 7.14 -31.66
N THR A 575 -17.64 8.03 -32.29
CA THR A 575 -18.85 8.68 -31.79
C THR A 575 -20.13 7.84 -31.94
N GLN A 576 -20.04 6.50 -31.87
CA GLN A 576 -21.24 5.63 -31.92
C GLN A 576 -21.65 5.13 -30.52
N LYS A 577 -22.88 5.47 -30.10
CA LYS A 577 -23.51 4.99 -28.85
C LYS A 577 -23.72 3.47 -28.90
N GLY A 578 -22.77 2.70 -28.39
CA GLY A 578 -22.93 1.26 -28.13
C GLY A 578 -23.88 0.98 -26.96
N SER A 579 -24.41 -0.24 -26.91
CA SER A 579 -25.27 -0.76 -25.84
C SER A 579 -24.50 -0.98 -24.54
N PHE A 580 -25.09 -0.58 -23.42
CA PHE A 580 -24.62 -0.95 -22.09
C PHE A 580 -25.30 -2.24 -21.65
N ILE A 581 -24.53 -3.29 -21.36
CA ILE A 581 -25.07 -4.60 -21.01
C ILE A 581 -25.05 -4.75 -19.50
N ILE A 582 -26.21 -4.94 -18.89
CA ILE A 582 -26.34 -5.24 -17.46
C ILE A 582 -26.69 -6.71 -17.28
N ILE A 583 -25.85 -7.43 -16.54
CA ILE A 583 -26.09 -8.82 -16.15
C ILE A 583 -26.40 -8.83 -14.65
N ASN A 584 -27.64 -9.21 -14.32
CA ASN A 584 -28.16 -9.29 -12.96
C ASN A 584 -29.11 -10.49 -12.83
N GLY A 585 -29.24 -11.03 -11.63
CA GLY A 585 -30.19 -12.09 -11.30
C GLY A 585 -29.58 -13.49 -11.33
N ASN A 586 -30.22 -14.42 -12.04
CA ASN A 586 -29.83 -15.83 -12.06
C ASN A 586 -28.43 -16.02 -12.67
N PHE A 587 -27.75 -17.11 -12.28
CA PHE A 587 -26.42 -17.42 -12.78
C PHE A 587 -26.38 -17.46 -14.31
N THR A 588 -25.51 -16.64 -14.90
CA THR A 588 -25.39 -16.47 -16.36
C THR A 588 -23.95 -16.74 -16.78
N LYS A 589 -23.78 -17.31 -17.97
CA LYS A 589 -22.50 -17.53 -18.64
C LYS A 589 -22.35 -16.55 -19.79
N LEU A 590 -21.24 -15.83 -19.79
CA LEU A 590 -20.83 -14.96 -20.87
C LEU A 590 -19.70 -15.65 -21.63
N SER A 591 -19.89 -15.84 -22.93
CA SER A 591 -18.88 -16.38 -23.85
C SER A 591 -18.73 -15.49 -25.08
N THR A 592 -17.61 -15.61 -25.80
CA THR A 592 -17.47 -14.98 -27.12
C THR A 592 -17.35 -16.05 -28.19
N LEU A 593 -18.18 -15.95 -29.23
CA LEU A 593 -18.16 -16.80 -30.42
C LEU A 593 -18.31 -15.90 -31.65
N SER A 594 -17.47 -16.10 -32.67
CA SER A 594 -17.53 -15.36 -33.94
C SER A 594 -17.59 -13.83 -33.78
N ASN A 595 -16.82 -13.27 -32.83
CA ASN A 595 -16.82 -11.83 -32.49
C ASN A 595 -18.17 -11.28 -31.98
N HIS A 596 -19.01 -12.14 -31.43
CA HIS A 596 -20.21 -11.78 -30.69
C HIS A 596 -20.09 -12.20 -29.22
N LEU A 597 -20.53 -11.33 -28.31
CA LEU A 597 -20.79 -11.67 -26.92
C LEU A 597 -22.09 -12.50 -26.86
N GLN A 598 -21.98 -13.72 -26.36
CA GLN A 598 -23.08 -14.61 -26.08
C GLN A 598 -23.36 -14.63 -24.58
N ILE A 599 -24.63 -14.47 -24.23
CA ILE A 599 -25.14 -14.50 -22.86
C ILE A 599 -26.07 -15.71 -22.78
N SER A 600 -25.70 -16.72 -21.99
CA SER A 600 -26.47 -17.95 -21.83
C SER A 600 -26.78 -18.27 -20.38
N GLN A 601 -27.91 -18.94 -20.14
CA GLN A 601 -28.34 -19.39 -18.83
C GLN A 601 -28.85 -20.83 -18.95
N HIS A 602 -28.32 -21.75 -18.13
CA HIS A 602 -28.61 -23.19 -18.24
C HIS A 602 -28.44 -23.75 -19.67
N ASP A 603 -27.40 -23.28 -20.37
CA ASP A 603 -27.07 -23.60 -21.77
C ASP A 603 -28.03 -23.06 -22.84
N ASP A 604 -29.13 -22.40 -22.46
CA ASP A 604 -29.97 -21.63 -23.39
C ASP A 604 -29.36 -20.27 -23.70
N LEU A 605 -29.25 -19.93 -25.00
CA LEU A 605 -28.78 -18.62 -25.45
C LEU A 605 -29.85 -17.56 -25.21
N LEU A 606 -29.63 -16.66 -24.26
CA LEU A 606 -30.52 -15.54 -23.98
C LEU A 606 -30.33 -14.40 -24.97
N LYS A 607 -29.07 -14.07 -25.28
CA LYS A 607 -28.75 -12.94 -26.18
C LYS A 607 -27.39 -13.11 -26.84
N SER A 608 -27.26 -12.60 -28.07
CA SER A 608 -26.01 -12.51 -28.82
C SER A 608 -25.84 -11.09 -29.36
N LEU A 609 -24.72 -10.44 -29.05
CA LEU A 609 -24.47 -9.03 -29.38
C LEU A 609 -23.10 -8.89 -30.02
N SER A 610 -23.00 -8.15 -31.12
CA SER A 610 -21.70 -7.86 -31.75
C SER A 610 -20.86 -7.00 -30.82
N TRP A 611 -19.58 -7.34 -30.63
CA TRP A 611 -18.68 -6.54 -29.79
C TRP A 611 -18.55 -5.07 -30.21
N GLN A 612 -18.78 -4.76 -31.48
CA GLN A 612 -18.77 -3.37 -31.97
C GLN A 612 -19.95 -2.52 -31.47
N GLN A 613 -21.02 -3.19 -31.03
CA GLN A 613 -22.23 -2.55 -30.53
C GLN A 613 -22.28 -2.48 -29.02
N ILE A 614 -21.20 -2.84 -28.31
CA ILE A 614 -21.16 -2.88 -26.86
C ILE A 614 -20.28 -1.75 -26.37
N ASN A 615 -20.84 -0.87 -25.55
CA ASN A 615 -20.10 0.23 -24.95
C ASN A 615 -19.42 -0.24 -23.66
N ALA A 616 -20.17 -0.91 -22.78
CA ALA A 616 -19.63 -1.47 -21.55
C ALA A 616 -20.53 -2.58 -21.00
N ILE A 617 -19.98 -3.39 -20.08
CA ILE A 617 -20.65 -4.53 -19.46
C ILE A 617 -20.64 -4.35 -17.94
N LEU A 618 -21.79 -4.45 -17.28
CA LEU A 618 -21.94 -4.42 -15.83
C LEU A 618 -22.35 -5.79 -15.33
N ILE A 619 -21.56 -6.36 -14.42
CA ILE A 619 -21.80 -7.68 -13.83
C ILE A 619 -22.17 -7.50 -12.36
N ILE A 620 -23.39 -7.87 -11.98
CA ILE A 620 -23.91 -7.77 -10.61
C ILE A 620 -24.05 -9.17 -10.01
N GLY A 621 -23.11 -9.55 -9.15
CA GLY A 621 -23.13 -10.85 -8.49
C GLY A 621 -22.31 -11.93 -9.19
N LYS A 622 -22.68 -13.19 -8.97
CA LYS A 622 -21.86 -14.35 -9.37
C LYS A 622 -22.27 -14.84 -10.77
N HIS A 623 -21.61 -14.33 -11.80
CA HIS A 623 -21.76 -14.78 -13.19
C HIS A 623 -20.44 -15.37 -13.71
N HIS A 624 -20.52 -16.29 -14.66
CA HIS A 624 -19.35 -16.88 -15.29
C HIS A 624 -18.96 -16.07 -16.53
N ILE A 625 -17.71 -15.63 -16.58
CA ILE A 625 -17.17 -14.88 -17.72
C ILE A 625 -16.04 -15.70 -18.31
N SER A 626 -16.13 -16.04 -19.59
CA SER A 626 -15.06 -16.77 -20.27
C SER A 626 -13.83 -15.89 -20.47
N THR A 627 -12.66 -16.52 -20.58
CA THR A 627 -11.42 -15.83 -20.95
C THR A 627 -11.54 -15.09 -22.28
N SER A 628 -12.30 -15.65 -23.24
CA SER A 628 -12.53 -15.01 -24.54
C SER A 628 -13.32 -13.70 -24.43
N VAL A 629 -14.24 -13.58 -23.47
CA VAL A 629 -14.97 -12.33 -23.21
C VAL A 629 -14.03 -11.28 -22.61
N LEU A 630 -13.23 -11.65 -21.60
CA LEU A 630 -12.25 -10.74 -20.99
C LEU A 630 -11.24 -10.22 -22.03
N TYR A 631 -10.74 -11.11 -22.89
CA TYR A 631 -9.81 -10.75 -23.96
C TYR A 631 -10.43 -9.79 -24.98
N ASN A 632 -11.65 -10.09 -25.47
CA ASN A 632 -12.30 -9.22 -26.45
C ASN A 632 -12.69 -7.87 -25.84
N ALA A 633 -13.16 -7.84 -24.60
CA ALA A 633 -13.43 -6.61 -23.88
C ALA A 633 -12.20 -5.69 -23.80
N MET A 634 -11.05 -6.26 -23.41
CA MET A 634 -9.78 -5.54 -23.36
C MET A 634 -9.29 -5.10 -24.75
N HIS A 635 -9.39 -5.95 -25.77
CA HIS A 635 -8.93 -5.61 -27.10
C HIS A 635 -9.82 -4.56 -27.78
N LYS A 636 -11.12 -4.55 -27.48
CA LYS A 636 -12.11 -3.63 -28.08
C LYS A 636 -12.39 -2.40 -27.23
N SER A 637 -11.67 -2.22 -26.12
CA SER A 637 -11.85 -1.11 -25.17
C SER A 637 -13.26 -0.99 -24.61
N VAL A 638 -13.88 -2.14 -24.30
CA VAL A 638 -15.18 -2.24 -23.65
C VAL A 638 -14.96 -2.52 -22.17
N PRO A 639 -15.17 -1.56 -21.25
CA PRO A 639 -14.97 -1.82 -19.84
C PRO A 639 -16.00 -2.81 -19.29
N ILE A 640 -15.55 -3.66 -18.36
CA ILE A 640 -16.40 -4.55 -17.55
C ILE A 640 -16.35 -4.09 -16.10
N TYR A 641 -17.48 -3.67 -15.56
CA TYR A 641 -17.64 -3.26 -14.17
C TYR A 641 -18.14 -4.44 -13.32
N PHE A 642 -17.47 -4.70 -12.21
CA PHE A 642 -17.83 -5.77 -11.28
C PHE A 642 -18.48 -5.20 -10.04
N LEU A 643 -19.72 -5.61 -9.79
CA LEU A 643 -20.45 -5.32 -8.56
C LEU A 643 -20.74 -6.63 -7.83
N SER A 644 -20.75 -6.58 -6.51
CA SER A 644 -21.24 -7.69 -5.70
C SER A 644 -22.74 -7.91 -6.00
N ARG A 645 -23.31 -9.03 -5.54
CA ARG A 645 -24.77 -9.28 -5.65
C ARG A 645 -25.63 -8.20 -4.96
N PHE A 646 -24.98 -7.35 -4.18
CA PHE A 646 -25.53 -6.28 -3.37
C PHE A 646 -25.14 -4.89 -3.91
N GLY A 647 -24.77 -4.79 -5.19
CA GLY A 647 -24.45 -3.51 -5.83
C GLY A 647 -23.09 -2.89 -5.46
N ASN A 648 -22.37 -3.43 -4.48
CA ASN A 648 -21.05 -2.90 -4.10
C ASN A 648 -20.02 -3.05 -5.20
N TYR A 649 -19.42 -1.95 -5.64
CA TYR A 649 -18.31 -1.95 -6.60
C TYR A 649 -17.14 -2.80 -6.09
N GLN A 650 -16.74 -3.80 -6.87
CA GLN A 650 -15.64 -4.74 -6.58
C GLN A 650 -14.40 -4.46 -7.44
N GLY A 651 -14.56 -3.71 -8.52
CA GLY A 651 -13.48 -3.36 -9.44
C GLY A 651 -13.97 -3.24 -10.88
N GLU A 652 -13.04 -2.97 -11.78
CA GLU A 652 -13.29 -2.90 -13.22
C GLU A 652 -12.18 -3.60 -14.00
N LEU A 653 -12.52 -4.06 -15.20
CA LEU A 653 -11.61 -4.44 -16.26
C LEU A 653 -11.75 -3.39 -17.36
N ASN A 654 -10.72 -2.59 -17.60
CA ASN A 654 -10.77 -1.54 -18.62
C ASN A 654 -9.52 -1.59 -19.50
N ALA A 655 -9.72 -1.36 -20.80
CA ALA A 655 -8.59 -1.18 -21.70
C ALA A 655 -8.07 0.25 -21.54
N ALA A 656 -6.89 0.35 -20.92
CA ALA A 656 -5.88 1.30 -21.38
C ALA A 656 -6.13 2.81 -21.26
N SER A 657 -7.11 3.31 -20.49
CA SER A 657 -7.11 4.74 -20.09
C SER A 657 -5.98 5.06 -19.08
N HIS A 658 -5.35 4.05 -18.48
CA HIS A 658 -4.21 4.19 -17.55
C HIS A 658 -2.81 4.10 -18.22
N LEU A 659 -2.73 3.81 -19.53
CA LEU A 659 -1.44 3.59 -20.21
C LEU A 659 -0.50 4.81 -20.17
N ILE A 660 -1.04 6.02 -20.00
CA ILE A 660 -0.26 7.26 -20.00
C ILE A 660 0.31 7.57 -18.60
N GLN A 661 -0.40 7.23 -17.51
CA GLN A 661 0.02 7.61 -16.15
C GLN A 661 1.06 6.66 -15.52
N HIS A 662 1.20 5.43 -16.02
CA HIS A 662 2.09 4.42 -15.42
C HIS A 662 2.96 3.67 -16.44
N LYS A 663 3.38 4.36 -17.51
CA LYS A 663 4.25 3.80 -18.56
C LYS A 663 5.48 3.09 -18.00
N ASP A 664 6.10 3.65 -16.97
CA ASP A 664 7.29 3.08 -16.33
C ASP A 664 7.00 1.79 -15.55
N LEU A 665 5.82 1.68 -14.94
CA LEU A 665 5.41 0.47 -14.24
C LEU A 665 5.14 -0.67 -15.23
N HIS A 666 4.51 -0.35 -16.36
CA HIS A 666 4.29 -1.33 -17.43
C HIS A 666 5.58 -1.74 -18.13
N LEU A 667 6.52 -0.81 -18.34
CA LEU A 667 7.87 -1.14 -18.83
C LEU A 667 8.60 -2.05 -17.84
N LYS A 668 8.52 -1.76 -16.55
CA LYS A 668 9.08 -2.62 -15.49
C LYS A 668 8.39 -3.98 -15.43
N GLN A 669 7.07 -4.05 -15.59
CA GLN A 669 6.34 -5.32 -15.68
C GLN A 669 6.72 -6.11 -16.93
N ALA A 670 6.82 -5.46 -18.09
CA ALA A 670 7.26 -6.08 -19.33
C ALA A 670 8.70 -6.59 -19.22
N GLN A 671 9.60 -5.82 -18.61
CA GLN A 671 10.98 -6.23 -18.30
C GLN A 671 11.00 -7.39 -17.30
N TYR A 672 10.18 -7.34 -16.25
CA TYR A 672 10.09 -8.39 -15.25
C TYR A 672 9.57 -9.71 -15.86
N PHE A 673 8.55 -9.65 -16.72
CA PHE A 673 7.98 -10.80 -17.43
C PHE A 673 8.69 -11.14 -18.75
N SER A 674 9.74 -10.41 -19.13
CA SER A 674 10.65 -10.83 -20.21
C SER A 674 11.51 -12.03 -19.77
N GLN A 675 11.72 -12.19 -18.46
CA GLN A 675 12.44 -13.30 -17.87
C GLN A 675 11.52 -14.52 -17.71
N LYS A 676 11.83 -15.62 -18.41
CA LYS A 676 11.04 -16.87 -18.38
C LYS A 676 10.85 -17.44 -16.96
N SER A 677 11.81 -17.24 -16.06
CA SER A 677 11.74 -17.64 -14.65
C SER A 677 10.61 -16.93 -13.90
N ASN A 678 10.43 -15.63 -14.12
CA ASN A 678 9.40 -14.85 -13.45
C ASN A 678 8.00 -15.18 -13.98
N CYS A 679 7.89 -15.43 -15.30
CA CYS A 679 6.66 -15.93 -15.90
C CYS A 679 6.25 -17.29 -15.33
N LEU A 680 7.21 -18.19 -15.09
CA LEU A 680 6.95 -19.50 -14.50
C LEU A 680 6.38 -19.37 -13.09
N VAL A 681 7.01 -18.57 -12.22
CA VAL A 681 6.55 -18.34 -10.85
C VAL A 681 5.14 -17.76 -10.82
N LEU A 682 4.86 -16.79 -11.69
CA LEU A 682 3.52 -16.21 -11.78
C LEU A 682 2.49 -17.22 -12.28
N ALA A 683 2.80 -17.97 -13.34
CA ALA A 683 1.92 -18.98 -13.90
C ALA A 683 1.60 -20.09 -12.90
N GLN A 684 2.61 -20.59 -12.17
CA GLN A 684 2.43 -21.56 -11.08
C GLN A 684 1.44 -21.01 -10.03
N THR A 685 1.63 -19.76 -9.62
CA THR A 685 0.81 -19.13 -8.57
C THR A 685 -0.64 -18.96 -9.03
N LEU A 686 -0.86 -18.42 -10.23
CA LEU A 686 -2.20 -18.19 -10.78
C LEU A 686 -2.96 -19.49 -11.01
N ILE A 687 -2.31 -20.47 -11.64
CA ILE A 687 -2.96 -21.75 -11.97
C ILE A 687 -3.20 -22.58 -10.71
N HIS A 688 -2.28 -22.56 -9.74
CA HIS A 688 -2.50 -23.18 -8.44
C HIS A 688 -3.72 -22.55 -7.71
N ALA A 689 -3.79 -21.22 -7.65
CA ALA A 689 -4.90 -20.52 -7.00
C ALA A 689 -6.25 -20.81 -7.69
N ARG A 690 -6.29 -20.77 -9.02
CA ARG A 690 -7.48 -21.07 -9.82
C ARG A 690 -7.95 -22.51 -9.60
N ALA A 691 -7.04 -23.47 -9.71
CA ALA A 691 -7.36 -24.89 -9.53
C ALA A 691 -7.82 -25.20 -8.09
N HIS A 692 -7.18 -24.61 -7.09
CA HIS A 692 -7.60 -24.72 -5.70
C HIS A 692 -9.02 -24.16 -5.49
N SER A 693 -9.32 -23.00 -6.09
CA SER A 693 -10.67 -22.41 -6.02
C SER A 693 -11.72 -23.30 -6.68
N GLN A 694 -11.42 -23.91 -7.83
CA GLN A 694 -12.32 -24.84 -8.51
C GLN A 694 -12.55 -26.12 -7.68
N LEU A 695 -11.49 -26.68 -7.08
CA LEU A 695 -11.59 -27.84 -6.20
C LEU A 695 -12.54 -27.57 -5.00
N VAL A 696 -12.45 -26.39 -4.39
CA VAL A 696 -13.35 -26.00 -3.28
C VAL A 696 -14.80 -25.98 -3.74
N VAL A 697 -15.08 -25.44 -4.93
CA VAL A 697 -16.44 -25.42 -5.51
C VAL A 697 -16.94 -26.84 -5.81
N LEU A 698 -16.10 -27.70 -6.39
CA LEU A 698 -16.45 -29.09 -6.68
C LEU A 698 -16.77 -29.88 -5.40
N ARG A 699 -15.94 -29.74 -4.35
CA ARG A 699 -16.19 -30.36 -3.04
C ARG A 699 -17.51 -29.92 -2.42
N GLN A 700 -17.88 -28.64 -2.56
CA GLN A 700 -19.17 -28.15 -2.09
C GLN A 700 -20.34 -28.70 -2.89
N LYS A 701 -20.18 -28.81 -4.22
CA LYS A 701 -21.24 -29.27 -5.12
C LYS A 701 -21.51 -30.78 -5.00
N PHE A 702 -20.48 -31.59 -4.79
CA PHE A 702 -20.58 -33.06 -4.81
C PHE A 702 -20.48 -33.71 -3.42
N LYS A 703 -20.78 -32.96 -2.36
CA LYS A 703 -20.64 -33.38 -0.96
C LYS A 703 -21.36 -34.70 -0.59
N ASN A 704 -22.34 -35.13 -1.39
CA ASN A 704 -23.21 -36.29 -1.14
C ASN A 704 -23.24 -37.33 -2.30
N GLN A 705 -22.24 -37.39 -3.19
CA GLN A 705 -22.22 -38.36 -4.32
C GLN A 705 -20.91 -39.15 -4.40
N ASP A 706 -21.00 -40.50 -4.35
CA ASP A 706 -19.85 -41.43 -4.31
C ASP A 706 -18.98 -41.45 -5.58
N LEU A 707 -19.57 -41.17 -6.76
CA LEU A 707 -18.88 -41.21 -8.06
C LEU A 707 -17.80 -40.11 -8.25
N SER A 708 -17.67 -39.15 -7.32
CA SER A 708 -16.83 -37.95 -7.46
C SER A 708 -15.52 -37.96 -6.64
N ILE A 709 -15.35 -38.91 -5.72
CA ILE A 709 -14.25 -38.90 -4.74
C ILE A 709 -12.89 -39.17 -5.41
N SER A 710 -12.83 -40.06 -6.41
CA SER A 710 -11.58 -40.41 -7.10
C SER A 710 -11.07 -39.28 -7.99
N GLN A 711 -11.96 -38.57 -8.69
CA GLN A 711 -11.62 -37.43 -9.54
C GLN A 711 -11.19 -36.21 -8.72
N ILE A 712 -11.88 -35.92 -7.61
CA ILE A 712 -11.50 -34.86 -6.66
C ILE A 712 -10.10 -35.14 -6.09
N LYS A 713 -9.82 -36.39 -5.68
CA LYS A 713 -8.47 -36.80 -5.24
C LYS A 713 -7.43 -36.66 -6.35
N HIS A 714 -7.78 -36.95 -7.61
CA HIS A 714 -6.87 -36.77 -8.74
C HIS A 714 -6.52 -35.28 -8.94
N ILE A 715 -7.51 -34.39 -8.90
CA ILE A 715 -7.31 -32.93 -8.98
C ILE A 715 -6.42 -32.44 -7.83
N GLU A 716 -6.62 -32.92 -6.60
CA GLU A 716 -5.76 -32.59 -5.45
C GLU A 716 -4.30 -32.97 -5.68
N VAL A 717 -4.05 -34.16 -6.24
CA VAL A 717 -2.69 -34.61 -6.58
C VAL A 717 -2.07 -33.73 -7.65
N LEU A 718 -2.84 -33.31 -8.66
CA LEU A 718 -2.35 -32.41 -9.70
C LEU A 718 -2.05 -31.02 -9.14
N ILE A 719 -2.90 -30.47 -8.28
CA ILE A 719 -2.68 -29.17 -7.63
C ILE A 719 -1.37 -29.17 -6.84
N LYS A 720 -1.09 -30.23 -6.07
CA LYS A 720 0.18 -30.38 -5.31
C LYS A 720 1.43 -30.40 -6.19
N LYS A 721 1.30 -30.72 -7.48
CA LYS A 721 2.43 -30.76 -8.43
C LYS A 721 2.71 -29.41 -9.10
N ILE A 722 1.76 -28.48 -9.11
CA ILE A 722 1.89 -27.17 -9.79
C ILE A 722 3.09 -26.35 -9.24
N PRO A 723 3.32 -26.22 -7.92
CA PRO A 723 4.45 -25.44 -7.39
C PRO A 723 5.82 -26.00 -7.78
N ASN A 724 5.89 -27.29 -8.13
CA ASN A 724 7.13 -27.99 -8.49
C ASN A 724 7.37 -28.05 -10.01
N ALA A 725 6.49 -27.46 -10.82
CA ALA A 725 6.63 -27.43 -12.27
C ALA A 725 7.86 -26.61 -12.68
N ARG A 726 8.78 -27.19 -13.46
CA ARG A 726 10.02 -26.51 -13.88
C ARG A 726 9.87 -25.70 -15.17
N THR A 727 8.75 -25.85 -15.87
CA THR A 727 8.49 -25.16 -17.15
C THR A 727 7.03 -24.74 -17.30
N LEU A 728 6.78 -23.71 -18.11
CA LEU A 728 5.42 -23.24 -18.42
C LEU A 728 4.56 -24.32 -19.09
N ALA A 729 5.17 -25.15 -19.93
CA ALA A 729 4.49 -26.28 -20.56
C ALA A 729 3.99 -27.32 -19.54
N GLN A 730 4.75 -27.56 -18.47
CA GLN A 730 4.31 -28.43 -17.38
C GLN A 730 3.14 -27.82 -16.60
N VAL A 731 3.18 -26.52 -16.32
CA VAL A 731 2.08 -25.81 -15.65
C VAL A 731 0.80 -25.86 -16.50
N ASN A 732 0.89 -25.57 -17.80
CA ASN A 732 -0.24 -25.67 -18.74
C ASN A 732 -0.75 -27.12 -18.85
N GLY A 733 0.14 -28.11 -18.81
CA GLY A 733 -0.22 -29.52 -18.78
C GLY A 733 -1.00 -29.93 -17.52
N PHE A 734 -0.68 -29.34 -16.36
CA PHE A 734 -1.48 -29.54 -15.14
C PHE A 734 -2.84 -28.85 -15.23
N GLU A 735 -2.90 -27.62 -15.74
CA GLU A 735 -4.18 -26.91 -15.94
C GLU A 735 -5.10 -27.68 -16.89
N GLY A 736 -4.57 -28.20 -18.00
CA GLY A 736 -5.32 -28.99 -18.97
C GLY A 736 -5.89 -30.27 -18.35
N LYS A 737 -5.10 -30.99 -17.54
CA LYS A 737 -5.56 -32.21 -16.83
C LYS A 737 -6.55 -31.96 -15.71
N ILE A 738 -6.59 -30.75 -15.15
CA ILE A 738 -7.58 -30.35 -14.13
C ILE A 738 -8.88 -29.89 -14.79
N SER A 739 -8.78 -29.32 -16.00
CA SER A 739 -9.93 -28.82 -16.75
C SER A 739 -10.69 -29.93 -17.49
N ALA A 740 -9.97 -30.97 -17.94
CA ALA A 740 -10.54 -32.22 -18.46
C ALA A 740 -11.06 -33.09 -17.30
#